data_AF-A0A437SFW5-F1
#
_entry.id   AF-A0A437SFW5-F1
#
_cell.length_a   1.000
_cell.length_b   1.000
_cell.length_c   1.000
_cell.angle_alpha   90.00
_cell.angle_beta   90.00
_cell.angle_gamma   90.00
#
_symmetry.space_group_name_H-M   'P 1'
#
loop_
_entity.id
_entity.type
_entity.pdbx_description
1 polymer ?
#
loop_
_entity_poly.entity_id
_entity_poly.type
_entity_poly.pdbx_seq_one_letter_code
_entity_poly.pdbx_strand_id
1 'polypeptide(L)'
;MKNKKEIAIVALTTGLALTSIVPYGIGYAEETDQMQVDIQEDSFRTGELTKPSKKTPESVVKDALKEKTEHVLSPKQVSGDKGVDYKVLQKRGSYDGTTLVRLQQIYEGKEVYGHQLTAHVDKKGIIKSVSGESAQNLEKEDLKNPINLSKEEAKQYIYKKYGNDIKFISEPEVKEVIFVDENNGQASNAYQVTFAAATPNYVSGTYLVDAHNGVMLKNTLQESDLKVSEEQVESLKENKKSNSISLTGTGKDDLGITRIFGISEQSNGKYALADYTRGQGIETYDVNYRDINFEERYYPGILATSTSTTFDDPKAVSAHFLATKVYDFYKDKYKRNSFDNKGKKIVSVVHAWHSGETDDPKNWGNAFSANINNVSMLIYGDPMVRAFDIAGHEFTHAVTSSESNLEFFGESGAINEALSDIMGTAIEKYINNGKFNWTIGEQSGSVLRDMKNPSSVKFFDGVPYPDDYSKYSDLNGEDNEGVHFNSSIINKVAYLIAQGGTHNGVTVNGIGEDKMFDIFYYANTDELNMTSNFSELRLACLKVATNKYGANSIEVETVQKAFDAAKIKGPVKEDEKTEVNQVPELTVPLTITLRVGDTFDPISNVKAIDKEDGDLTTRVKHKGDVDTSKPGKYIVDYSVIDSQGGNATATQTVIVEGNGETADLKPTLTVPVATTITVGDSFDPMAKVKAIDKEDSNLTSKVKIDGEVDTSKAGTYVLTYKVTDSKGNEGTAKQTVTVKVREEVKNEIPILQVPATTTITKGDKFDLMVGVSATDKEDGDLTSKVMYEGTVDTSRTGTFEIKYSVRDSVGNEVHTIQEVFVKDKDTGKANSLANNSNTPNNSNSDKNESTYKELPNTGGSTTNSTTMGLWMVIVGTVLTLARKFRKIQK
;
A
#
# COMPACT_ATOMS: atom_id res chain seq x y z
N MET A 1 -55.78 -36.99 16.12
CA MET A 1 -56.41 -37.18 14.80
C MET A 1 -55.59 -36.42 13.76
N LYS A 2 -55.09 -37.16 12.76
CA LYS A 2 -54.76 -36.83 11.34
C LYS A 2 -54.19 -35.43 11.02
N ASN A 3 -52.91 -35.33 10.64
CA ASN A 3 -52.35 -35.49 9.27
C ASN A 3 -52.64 -34.31 8.33
N LYS A 4 -51.61 -33.54 7.91
CA LYS A 4 -50.85 -33.69 6.64
C LYS A 4 -50.06 -32.41 6.31
N LYS A 5 -48.82 -32.60 5.84
CA LYS A 5 -48.00 -31.64 5.09
C LYS A 5 -48.56 -31.51 3.67
N GLU A 6 -48.42 -30.33 3.06
CA GLU A 6 -48.24 -30.18 1.62
C GLU A 6 -47.46 -28.90 1.31
N ILE A 7 -46.43 -29.08 0.47
CA ILE A 7 -45.50 -28.10 -0.07
C ILE A 7 -46.06 -27.71 -1.45
N ALA A 8 -46.21 -26.41 -1.72
CA ALA A 8 -46.62 -25.91 -3.02
C ALA A 8 -45.52 -25.04 -3.64
N ILE A 9 -45.09 -25.49 -4.81
CA ILE A 9 -44.13 -24.90 -5.75
C ILE A 9 -44.78 -23.68 -6.40
N VAL A 10 -44.12 -22.52 -6.37
CA VAL A 10 -44.49 -21.34 -7.17
C VAL A 10 -43.56 -21.26 -8.37
N ALA A 11 -44.10 -21.61 -9.54
CA ALA A 11 -43.54 -21.27 -10.84
C ALA A 11 -44.04 -19.87 -11.22
N LEU A 12 -43.12 -18.93 -11.50
CA LEU A 12 -43.46 -17.65 -12.09
C LEU A 12 -43.03 -17.67 -13.56
N THR A 13 -44.03 -17.72 -14.45
CA THR A 13 -43.91 -17.59 -15.89
C THR A 13 -43.78 -16.12 -16.29
N THR A 14 -42.76 -15.81 -17.09
CA THR A 14 -42.57 -14.52 -17.75
C THR A 14 -43.44 -14.46 -19.01
N GLY A 15 -44.39 -13.51 -19.04
CA GLY A 15 -45.14 -13.13 -20.23
C GLY A 15 -44.77 -11.71 -20.65
N LEU A 16 -44.06 -11.58 -21.78
CA LEU A 16 -43.86 -10.31 -22.48
C LEU A 16 -45.18 -9.87 -23.13
N ALA A 17 -45.57 -8.61 -22.92
CA ALA A 17 -46.48 -7.89 -23.82
C ALA A 17 -45.86 -6.53 -24.17
N LEU A 18 -45.50 -6.37 -25.44
CA LEU A 18 -45.07 -5.13 -26.09
C LEU A 18 -46.23 -4.15 -26.20
N THR A 19 -46.04 -2.91 -25.75
CA THR A 19 -46.60 -1.71 -26.43
C THR A 19 -45.64 -0.53 -26.26
N SER A 20 -45.37 0.14 -27.37
CA SER A 20 -44.54 1.33 -27.50
C SER A 20 -45.38 2.61 -27.37
N ILE A 21 -44.85 3.64 -26.69
CA ILE A 21 -44.63 5.04 -27.14
C ILE A 21 -44.44 5.96 -25.89
N VAL A 22 -43.31 6.69 -25.92
CA VAL A 22 -42.70 7.69 -25.02
C VAL A 22 -43.59 8.93 -24.72
N PRO A 23 -43.18 9.94 -23.90
CA PRO A 23 -42.11 10.03 -22.87
C PRO A 23 -42.58 10.69 -21.55
N TYR A 24 -41.87 10.50 -20.43
CA TYR A 24 -41.56 11.59 -19.47
C TYR A 24 -40.48 11.12 -18.50
N GLY A 25 -39.43 11.94 -18.40
CA GLY A 25 -38.14 11.57 -17.84
C GLY A 25 -38.14 11.29 -16.34
N ILE A 26 -37.28 10.35 -15.98
CA ILE A 26 -36.68 10.23 -14.65
C ILE A 26 -35.20 9.99 -14.93
N GLY A 27 -34.36 10.87 -14.39
CA GLY A 27 -32.91 10.77 -14.53
C GLY A 27 -32.43 9.44 -13.97
N TYR A 28 -31.80 8.64 -14.83
CA TYR A 28 -30.90 7.59 -14.37
C TYR A 28 -29.65 8.28 -13.87
N ALA A 29 -29.43 8.22 -12.56
CA ALA A 29 -28.07 8.24 -12.06
C ALA A 29 -27.41 6.98 -12.64
N GLU A 30 -26.40 7.15 -13.49
CA GLU A 30 -25.49 6.06 -13.82
C GLU A 30 -24.86 5.59 -12.52
N GLU A 31 -25.28 4.42 -12.05
CA GLU A 31 -24.54 3.66 -11.06
C GLU A 31 -23.31 3.15 -11.80
N THR A 32 -22.21 3.90 -11.72
CA THR A 32 -20.91 3.45 -12.18
C THR A 32 -20.51 2.26 -11.31
N ASP A 33 -20.64 1.04 -11.83
CA ASP A 33 -19.96 -0.14 -11.30
C ASP A 33 -18.45 0.14 -11.41
N GLN A 34 -17.88 0.75 -10.37
CA GLN A 34 -16.45 0.81 -10.18
C GLN A 34 -15.98 -0.62 -9.94
N MET A 35 -15.37 -1.25 -10.96
CA MET A 35 -14.56 -2.45 -10.75
C MET A 35 -13.59 -2.16 -9.60
N GLN A 36 -13.72 -2.88 -8.49
CA GLN A 36 -12.73 -2.85 -7.42
C GLN A 36 -11.56 -3.73 -7.84
N VAL A 37 -10.32 -3.29 -7.58
CA VAL A 37 -9.18 -4.22 -7.64
C VAL A 37 -9.37 -5.19 -6.48
N ASP A 38 -9.69 -6.44 -6.82
CA ASP A 38 -9.73 -7.56 -5.88
C ASP A 38 -8.30 -8.08 -5.69
N ILE A 39 -7.61 -7.55 -4.68
CA ILE A 39 -6.34 -8.08 -4.19
C ILE A 39 -6.66 -9.39 -3.49
N GLN A 40 -6.08 -10.49 -3.99
CA GLN A 40 -6.35 -11.85 -3.51
C GLN A 40 -5.10 -12.48 -2.88
N GLU A 41 -4.28 -11.67 -2.22
CA GLU A 41 -3.05 -12.10 -1.56
C GLU A 41 -3.34 -12.74 -0.21
N ASP A 42 -2.48 -13.66 0.21
CA ASP A 42 -2.73 -14.42 1.43
C ASP A 42 -2.73 -13.55 2.70
N SER A 43 -1.87 -12.54 2.75
CA SER A 43 -1.87 -11.58 3.85
C SER A 43 -2.68 -10.32 3.58
N PHE A 44 -3.24 -10.15 2.38
CA PHE A 44 -4.01 -8.96 2.01
C PHE A 44 -5.16 -9.31 1.05
N ARG A 45 -6.40 -9.18 1.53
CA ARG A 45 -7.61 -9.39 0.74
C ARG A 45 -8.42 -8.11 0.63
N THR A 46 -8.96 -7.84 -0.56
CA THR A 46 -9.99 -6.80 -0.80
C THR A 46 -11.20 -7.41 -1.54
N GLY A 47 -12.35 -6.73 -1.47
CA GLY A 47 -13.57 -7.13 -2.18
C GLY A 47 -14.81 -7.07 -1.30
N GLU A 48 -15.82 -7.90 -1.55
CA GLU A 48 -16.92 -8.17 -0.60
C GLU A 48 -16.62 -9.47 0.15
N LEU A 49 -15.90 -9.38 1.27
CA LEU A 49 -15.33 -10.55 1.95
C LEU A 49 -16.34 -11.25 2.87
N THR A 50 -17.45 -10.59 3.20
CA THR A 50 -18.54 -11.15 4.00
C THR A 50 -19.91 -10.74 3.45
N LYS A 51 -20.95 -11.45 3.89
CA LYS A 51 -22.33 -11.03 3.65
C LYS A 51 -22.69 -9.82 4.54
N PRO A 52 -23.66 -8.98 4.13
CA PRO A 52 -24.16 -7.89 4.96
C PRO A 52 -24.56 -8.34 6.36
N SER A 53 -24.25 -7.53 7.37
CA SER A 53 -24.50 -7.84 8.78
C SER A 53 -24.93 -6.62 9.57
N LYS A 54 -25.80 -6.84 10.56
CA LYS A 54 -26.22 -5.79 11.52
C LYS A 54 -25.39 -5.78 12.81
N LYS A 55 -24.40 -6.67 12.93
CA LYS A 55 -23.48 -6.71 14.07
C LYS A 55 -22.56 -5.47 14.05
N THR A 56 -21.93 -5.17 15.18
CA THR A 56 -20.90 -4.11 15.20
C THR A 56 -19.72 -4.50 14.30
N PRO A 57 -19.00 -3.54 13.68
CA PRO A 57 -17.86 -3.82 12.83
C PRO A 57 -16.86 -4.80 13.46
N GLU A 58 -16.50 -4.59 14.73
CA GLU A 58 -15.58 -5.48 15.43
C GLU A 58 -16.12 -6.90 15.61
N SER A 59 -17.43 -7.08 15.79
CA SER A 59 -18.02 -8.41 15.90
C SER A 59 -18.05 -9.12 14.55
N VAL A 60 -18.35 -8.40 13.46
CA VAL A 60 -18.32 -8.96 12.10
C VAL A 60 -16.91 -9.48 11.79
N VAL A 61 -15.89 -8.69 12.07
CA VAL A 61 -14.49 -9.07 11.79
C VAL A 61 -14.09 -10.25 12.67
N LYS A 62 -14.35 -10.23 13.97
CA LYS A 62 -14.01 -11.36 14.86
C LYS A 62 -14.67 -12.67 14.45
N ASP A 63 -15.93 -12.62 14.04
CA ASP A 63 -16.63 -13.82 13.57
C ASP A 63 -15.98 -14.34 12.29
N ALA A 64 -15.69 -13.46 11.33
CA ALA A 64 -15.06 -13.81 10.06
C ALA A 64 -13.64 -14.39 10.24
N LEU A 65 -12.84 -13.88 11.19
CA LEU A 65 -11.49 -14.38 11.45
C LEU A 65 -11.46 -15.73 12.20
N LYS A 66 -12.51 -16.06 12.97
CA LYS A 66 -12.59 -17.32 13.73
C LYS A 66 -13.23 -18.47 12.96
N GLU A 67 -14.10 -18.16 12.01
CA GLU A 67 -14.80 -19.16 11.24
C GLU A 67 -13.92 -19.64 10.08
N LYS A 68 -13.56 -20.94 10.08
CA LYS A 68 -13.08 -21.64 8.87
C LYS A 68 -14.26 -21.85 7.92
N THR A 69 -14.87 -20.76 7.46
CA THR A 69 -16.02 -20.75 6.55
C THR A 69 -15.57 -20.65 5.10
N GLU A 70 -16.48 -21.02 4.19
CA GLU A 70 -16.41 -20.78 2.73
C GLU A 70 -16.47 -19.27 2.37
N HIS A 71 -15.75 -18.42 3.11
CA HIS A 71 -15.66 -16.96 2.89
C HIS A 71 -14.39 -16.61 2.10
N VAL A 72 -14.37 -15.42 1.49
CA VAL A 72 -13.31 -14.95 0.57
C VAL A 72 -11.97 -14.65 1.28
N LEU A 73 -11.92 -14.75 2.62
CA LEU A 73 -10.67 -14.58 3.38
C LEU A 73 -9.67 -15.70 3.09
N SER A 74 -8.39 -15.37 3.10
CA SER A 74 -7.33 -16.38 2.94
C SER A 74 -7.26 -17.31 4.16
N PRO A 75 -6.88 -18.59 3.98
CA PRO A 75 -6.54 -19.49 5.08
C PRO A 75 -5.51 -18.92 6.06
N LYS A 76 -4.66 -17.98 5.65
CA LYS A 76 -3.70 -17.32 6.55
C LYS A 76 -4.32 -16.23 7.42
N GLN A 77 -5.49 -15.71 7.06
CA GLN A 77 -6.18 -14.65 7.79
C GLN A 77 -7.14 -15.21 8.85
N VAL A 78 -7.62 -16.43 8.65
CA VAL A 78 -8.57 -17.09 9.55
C VAL A 78 -7.87 -18.11 10.44
N SER A 79 -8.21 -18.17 11.72
CA SER A 79 -7.71 -19.21 12.64
C SER A 79 -8.87 -19.86 13.38
N GLY A 80 -9.07 -21.15 13.10
CA GLY A 80 -10.11 -21.97 13.72
C GLY A 80 -9.65 -22.73 14.97
N ASP A 81 -8.46 -22.40 15.48
CA ASP A 81 -7.88 -23.05 16.64
C ASP A 81 -8.67 -22.68 17.91
N LYS A 82 -9.03 -23.66 18.72
CA LYS A 82 -9.67 -23.47 20.03
C LYS A 82 -8.77 -22.62 20.92
N GLY A 83 -9.36 -21.65 21.60
CA GLY A 83 -8.63 -20.72 22.44
C GLY A 83 -8.18 -19.45 21.71
N VAL A 84 -8.31 -19.39 20.37
CA VAL A 84 -8.05 -18.15 19.61
C VAL A 84 -9.18 -17.12 19.79
N ASP A 85 -8.78 -15.88 20.07
CA ASP A 85 -9.62 -14.69 20.04
C ASP A 85 -8.83 -13.50 19.46
N TYR A 86 -9.49 -12.35 19.32
CA TYR A 86 -8.88 -11.13 18.85
C TYR A 86 -9.27 -9.96 19.74
N LYS A 87 -8.28 -9.19 20.19
CA LYS A 87 -8.45 -7.96 20.96
C LYS A 87 -8.42 -6.76 20.03
N VAL A 88 -9.43 -5.91 20.11
CA VAL A 88 -9.48 -4.67 19.34
C VAL A 88 -8.44 -3.71 19.90
N LEU A 89 -7.49 -3.30 19.07
CA LEU A 89 -6.49 -2.29 19.38
C LEU A 89 -6.98 -0.89 19.00
N GLN A 90 -7.62 -0.78 17.84
CA GLN A 90 -8.08 0.50 17.30
C GLN A 90 -9.42 0.32 16.57
N LYS A 91 -10.29 1.33 16.70
CA LYS A 91 -11.54 1.44 15.93
C LYS A 91 -11.83 2.90 15.63
N ARG A 92 -11.95 3.26 14.35
CA ARG A 92 -12.27 4.63 13.89
C ARG A 92 -12.78 4.62 12.44
N GLY A 93 -13.28 5.76 11.96
CA GLY A 93 -13.53 5.94 10.53
C GLY A 93 -12.21 5.94 9.74
N SER A 94 -12.28 5.44 8.51
CA SER A 94 -11.18 5.39 7.54
C SER A 94 -11.39 6.35 6.38
N TYR A 95 -10.32 6.60 5.61
CA TYR A 95 -10.32 7.50 4.45
C TYR A 95 -11.24 7.05 3.31
N ASP A 96 -11.56 5.76 3.23
CA ASP A 96 -12.45 5.14 2.24
C ASP A 96 -13.93 5.14 2.67
N GLY A 97 -14.26 5.79 3.80
CA GLY A 97 -15.62 5.86 4.33
C GLY A 97 -16.08 4.60 5.07
N THR A 98 -15.21 3.60 5.25
CA THR A 98 -15.45 2.41 6.08
C THR A 98 -15.09 2.67 7.55
N THR A 99 -15.41 1.71 8.41
CA THR A 99 -14.88 1.62 9.77
C THR A 99 -13.65 0.72 9.78
N LEU A 100 -12.50 1.29 10.11
CA LEU A 100 -11.27 0.54 10.38
C LEU A 100 -11.38 -0.14 11.74
N VAL A 101 -10.99 -1.41 11.78
CA VAL A 101 -10.85 -2.22 13.00
C VAL A 101 -9.49 -2.91 12.97
N ARG A 102 -8.57 -2.48 13.84
CA ARG A 102 -7.26 -3.13 14.03
C ARG A 102 -7.30 -4.06 15.23
N LEU A 103 -6.80 -5.27 15.07
CA LEU A 103 -6.96 -6.39 16.00
C LEU A 103 -5.61 -7.05 16.28
N GLN A 104 -5.39 -7.43 17.54
CA GLN A 104 -4.29 -8.28 17.99
C GLN A 104 -4.82 -9.69 18.20
N GLN A 105 -4.22 -10.70 17.56
CA GLN A 105 -4.55 -12.10 17.83
C GLN A 105 -4.15 -12.47 19.25
N ILE A 106 -4.99 -13.26 19.90
CA ILE A 106 -4.83 -13.82 21.24
C ILE A 106 -5.04 -15.32 21.17
N TYR A 107 -4.27 -16.09 21.93
CA TYR A 107 -4.46 -17.51 22.16
C TYR A 107 -4.45 -17.81 23.67
N GLU A 108 -5.53 -18.41 24.18
CA GLU A 108 -5.72 -18.74 25.60
C GLU A 108 -5.47 -17.54 26.53
N GLY A 109 -5.89 -16.34 26.10
CA GLY A 109 -5.73 -15.09 26.83
C GLY A 109 -4.36 -14.40 26.68
N LYS A 110 -3.39 -15.02 26.01
CA LYS A 110 -2.06 -14.45 25.72
C LYS A 110 -2.02 -13.84 24.32
N GLU A 111 -1.40 -12.67 24.16
CA GLU A 111 -1.23 -12.08 22.83
C GLU A 111 -0.23 -12.90 21.99
N VAL A 112 -0.53 -13.07 20.70
CA VAL A 112 0.38 -13.69 19.74
C VAL A 112 1.22 -12.59 19.11
N TYR A 113 2.47 -12.47 19.54
CA TYR A 113 3.38 -11.40 19.13
C TYR A 113 3.54 -11.39 17.60
N GLY A 114 3.50 -10.21 16.98
CA GLY A 114 3.61 -10.05 15.51
C GLY A 114 2.30 -10.20 14.75
N HIS A 115 1.31 -10.92 15.28
CA HIS A 115 0.10 -11.26 14.54
C HIS A 115 -1.05 -10.27 14.77
N GLN A 116 -0.99 -9.16 14.03
CA GLN A 116 -2.04 -8.14 13.96
C GLN A 116 -2.73 -8.15 12.60
N LEU A 117 -4.03 -7.83 12.61
CA LEU A 117 -4.83 -7.69 11.41
C LEU A 117 -5.59 -6.38 11.42
N THR A 118 -5.73 -5.77 10.24
CA THR A 118 -6.55 -4.58 10.05
C THR A 118 -7.65 -4.84 9.03
N ALA A 119 -8.90 -4.57 9.42
CA ALA A 119 -10.08 -4.79 8.58
C ALA A 119 -10.88 -3.52 8.37
N HIS A 120 -11.44 -3.36 7.16
CA HIS A 120 -12.29 -2.24 6.78
C HIS A 120 -13.72 -2.73 6.61
N VAL A 121 -14.66 -2.18 7.37
CA VAL A 121 -16.08 -2.61 7.35
C VAL A 121 -16.97 -1.48 6.88
N ASP A 122 -17.75 -1.71 5.84
CA ASP A 122 -18.66 -0.71 5.31
C ASP A 122 -19.91 -0.49 6.19
N LYS A 123 -20.78 0.44 5.78
CA LYS A 123 -22.01 0.77 6.50
C LYS A 123 -23.06 -0.34 6.49
N LYS A 124 -22.96 -1.32 5.58
CA LYS A 124 -23.83 -2.50 5.50
C LYS A 124 -23.30 -3.66 6.37
N GLY A 125 -22.17 -3.47 7.06
CA GLY A 125 -21.50 -4.50 7.84
C GLY A 125 -20.79 -5.54 6.99
N ILE A 126 -20.39 -5.19 5.76
CA ILE A 126 -19.57 -6.01 4.87
C ILE A 126 -18.10 -5.68 5.09
N ILE A 127 -17.26 -6.69 5.25
CA ILE A 127 -15.80 -6.51 5.28
C ILE A 127 -15.33 -6.26 3.84
N LYS A 128 -14.71 -5.10 3.62
CA LYS A 128 -14.20 -4.66 2.33
C LYS A 128 -12.72 -4.97 2.10
N SER A 129 -11.95 -5.10 3.18
CA SER A 129 -10.58 -5.58 3.13
C SER A 129 -10.12 -6.12 4.47
N VAL A 130 -9.11 -6.99 4.42
CA VAL A 130 -8.33 -7.45 5.58
C VAL A 130 -6.86 -7.49 5.18
N SER A 131 -6.00 -6.86 5.97
CA SER A 131 -4.53 -6.96 5.89
C SER A 131 -3.97 -7.63 7.14
N GLY A 132 -2.82 -8.30 7.01
CA GLY A 132 -2.14 -9.04 8.06
C GLY A 132 -2.53 -10.52 8.11
N GLU A 133 -1.75 -11.30 8.86
CA GLU A 133 -1.92 -12.75 8.99
C GLU A 133 -2.24 -13.15 10.44
N SER A 134 -3.10 -14.15 10.58
CA SER A 134 -3.35 -14.83 11.84
C SER A 134 -2.43 -16.05 11.96
N ALA A 135 -1.73 -16.19 13.09
CA ALA A 135 -0.99 -17.39 13.40
C ALA A 135 -1.92 -18.62 13.42
N GLN A 136 -1.36 -19.73 12.96
CA GLN A 136 -2.03 -21.02 12.80
C GLN A 136 -1.36 -22.08 13.66
N ASN A 137 -2.07 -23.19 13.88
CA ASN A 137 -1.56 -24.39 14.54
C ASN A 137 -1.06 -24.10 15.97
N LEU A 138 -1.84 -23.33 16.73
CA LEU A 138 -1.57 -22.94 18.11
C LEU A 138 -2.07 -23.99 19.13
N GLU A 139 -2.87 -24.99 18.72
CA GLU A 139 -3.33 -26.08 19.60
C GLU A 139 -2.24 -27.10 20.01
N LYS A 140 -0.95 -26.75 19.84
CA LYS A 140 0.19 -27.62 20.17
C LYS A 140 0.26 -27.89 21.67
N GLU A 141 0.56 -29.14 22.02
CA GLU A 141 0.68 -29.56 23.43
C GLU A 141 1.77 -28.80 24.17
N ASP A 142 2.85 -28.44 23.47
CA ASP A 142 3.96 -27.66 24.04
C ASP A 142 3.52 -26.30 24.58
N LEU A 143 2.49 -25.68 23.99
CA LEU A 143 1.96 -24.40 24.47
C LEU A 143 1.13 -24.53 25.76
N LYS A 144 0.66 -25.74 26.10
CA LYS A 144 -0.06 -26.03 27.33
C LYS A 144 0.87 -26.34 28.51
N ASN A 145 2.14 -26.62 28.23
CA ASN A 145 3.12 -26.89 29.27
C ASN A 145 3.24 -25.67 30.20
N PRO A 146 3.36 -25.89 31.53
CA PRO A 146 3.57 -24.79 32.46
C PRO A 146 4.86 -24.04 32.11
N ILE A 147 4.79 -22.72 32.25
CA ILE A 147 5.96 -21.85 32.16
C ILE A 147 6.87 -22.16 33.34
N ASN A 148 8.14 -22.45 33.05
CA ASN A 148 9.15 -22.80 34.07
C ASN A 148 10.06 -21.62 34.42
N LEU A 149 10.18 -20.65 33.52
CA LEU A 149 10.98 -19.45 33.72
C LEU A 149 10.15 -18.42 34.51
N SER A 150 10.70 -17.91 35.60
CA SER A 150 10.11 -16.79 36.33
C SER A 150 10.26 -15.47 35.56
N LYS A 151 9.41 -14.49 35.85
CA LYS A 151 9.54 -13.13 35.28
C LYS A 151 10.89 -12.48 35.60
N GLU A 152 11.46 -12.76 36.78
CA GLU A 152 12.79 -12.28 37.17
C GLU A 152 13.91 -12.92 36.37
N GLU A 153 13.78 -14.22 36.05
CA GLU A 153 14.72 -14.92 35.15
C GLU A 153 14.63 -14.39 33.72
N ALA A 154 13.43 -14.03 33.23
CA ALA A 154 13.27 -13.39 31.94
C ALA A 154 14.01 -12.05 31.84
N LYS A 155 14.07 -11.29 32.96
CA LYS A 155 14.84 -10.04 33.08
C LYS A 155 16.36 -10.26 33.15
N GLN A 156 16.86 -11.48 33.39
CA GLN A 156 18.31 -11.74 33.54
C GLN A 156 19.13 -11.44 32.30
N TYR A 157 18.54 -11.46 31.11
CA TYR A 157 19.22 -11.00 29.90
C TYR A 157 19.74 -9.56 30.04
N ILE A 158 18.92 -8.67 30.61
CA ILE A 158 19.26 -7.26 30.82
C ILE A 158 20.50 -7.15 31.70
N TYR A 159 20.47 -7.78 32.87
CA TYR A 159 21.58 -7.74 33.83
C TYR A 159 22.84 -8.42 33.28
N LYS A 160 22.70 -9.48 32.47
CA LYS A 160 23.82 -10.17 31.84
C LYS A 160 24.50 -9.31 30.76
N LYS A 161 23.71 -8.59 29.96
CA LYS A 161 24.23 -7.76 28.86
C LYS A 161 24.79 -6.43 29.37
N TYR A 162 24.08 -5.76 30.27
CA TYR A 162 24.39 -4.39 30.70
C TYR A 162 25.01 -4.31 32.10
N GLY A 163 25.04 -5.41 32.85
CA GLY A 163 25.55 -5.47 34.22
C GLY A 163 24.46 -5.26 35.28
N ASN A 164 24.78 -5.63 36.53
CA ASN A 164 23.86 -5.52 37.67
C ASN A 164 23.62 -4.07 38.13
N ASP A 165 24.44 -3.13 37.68
CA ASP A 165 24.35 -1.71 38.02
C ASP A 165 23.38 -0.95 37.08
N ILE A 166 22.64 -1.67 36.24
CA ILE A 166 21.61 -1.11 35.36
C ILE A 166 20.46 -0.50 36.18
N LYS A 167 20.15 0.76 35.87
CA LYS A 167 19.08 1.53 36.49
C LYS A 167 17.96 1.68 35.48
N PHE A 168 16.83 1.07 35.78
CA PHE A 168 15.63 1.21 34.96
C PHE A 168 15.01 2.59 35.13
N ILE A 169 14.50 3.14 34.03
CA ILE A 169 13.73 4.41 34.04
C ILE A 169 12.32 4.18 34.59
N SER A 170 11.79 2.97 34.40
CA SER A 170 10.58 2.45 34.99
C SER A 170 10.73 0.93 35.13
N GLU A 171 10.00 0.30 36.06
CA GLU A 171 10.03 -1.17 36.19
C GLU A 171 9.80 -1.85 34.81
N PRO A 172 10.68 -2.77 34.38
CA PRO A 172 10.50 -3.50 33.14
C PRO A 172 9.14 -4.19 33.07
N GLU A 173 8.42 -3.97 31.97
CA GLU A 173 7.17 -4.67 31.72
C GLU A 173 7.48 -6.07 31.22
N VAL A 174 7.03 -7.09 31.97
CA VAL A 174 7.18 -8.50 31.59
C VAL A 174 5.80 -9.10 31.34
N LYS A 175 5.51 -9.34 30.07
CA LYS A 175 4.24 -9.84 29.57
C LYS A 175 4.40 -11.25 28.99
N GLU A 176 3.48 -12.15 29.35
CA GLU A 176 3.40 -13.47 28.72
C GLU A 176 2.75 -13.35 27.35
N VAL A 177 3.42 -13.88 26.33
CA VAL A 177 2.98 -13.86 24.93
C VAL A 177 3.22 -15.23 24.29
N ILE A 178 2.61 -15.45 23.13
CA ILE A 178 2.98 -16.53 22.22
C ILE A 178 3.88 -15.93 21.15
N PHE A 179 5.05 -16.51 20.95
CA PHE A 179 5.93 -16.18 19.83
C PHE A 179 5.81 -17.27 18.77
N VAL A 180 5.73 -16.87 17.49
CA VAL A 180 5.72 -17.79 16.36
C VAL A 180 6.97 -17.50 15.53
N ASP A 181 7.85 -18.49 15.41
CA ASP A 181 9.05 -18.37 14.58
C ASP A 181 8.63 -18.37 13.10
N GLU A 182 8.92 -17.26 12.41
CA GLU A 182 8.54 -17.01 11.02
C GLU A 182 9.19 -18.01 10.05
N ASN A 183 10.34 -18.60 10.40
CA ASN A 183 11.08 -19.51 9.53
C ASN A 183 10.48 -20.93 9.50
N ASN A 184 9.86 -21.37 10.58
CA ASN A 184 9.41 -22.76 10.75
C ASN A 184 7.97 -22.90 11.27
N GLY A 185 7.30 -21.80 11.63
CA GLY A 185 5.94 -21.78 12.17
C GLY A 185 5.81 -22.42 13.56
N GLN A 186 6.91 -22.58 14.29
CA GLN A 186 6.89 -23.11 15.64
C GLN A 186 6.43 -22.03 16.61
N ALA A 187 5.38 -22.35 17.36
CA ALA A 187 4.84 -21.46 18.38
C ALA A 187 5.37 -21.89 19.76
N SER A 188 5.82 -20.92 20.54
CA SER A 188 6.37 -21.12 21.88
C SER A 188 5.76 -20.13 22.87
N ASN A 189 5.61 -20.55 24.13
CA ASN A 189 5.37 -19.60 25.22
C ASN A 189 6.61 -18.72 25.38
N ALA A 190 6.42 -17.41 25.43
CA ALA A 190 7.52 -16.46 25.57
C ALA A 190 7.17 -15.37 26.59
N TYR A 191 8.21 -14.74 27.11
CA TYR A 191 8.08 -13.44 27.77
C TYR A 191 8.49 -12.35 26.80
N GLN A 192 7.59 -11.41 26.55
CA GLN A 192 7.92 -10.11 26.00
C GLN A 192 8.38 -9.23 27.16
N VAL A 193 9.65 -8.82 27.13
CA VAL A 193 10.21 -7.88 28.10
C VAL A 193 10.40 -6.55 27.41
N THR A 194 9.61 -5.57 27.82
CA THR A 194 9.73 -4.19 27.35
C THR A 194 10.34 -3.38 28.48
N PHE A 195 11.44 -2.70 28.21
CA PHE A 195 12.10 -1.90 29.23
C PHE A 195 12.71 -0.65 28.65
N ALA A 196 12.94 0.32 29.52
CA ALA A 196 13.83 1.42 29.28
C ALA A 196 14.78 1.49 30.47
N ALA A 197 16.08 1.43 30.20
CA ALA A 197 17.11 1.59 31.21
C ALA A 197 18.06 2.71 30.82
N ALA A 198 18.74 3.23 31.82
CA ALA A 198 19.60 4.39 31.75
C ALA A 198 21.08 3.98 31.76
N THR A 199 21.51 3.08 32.64
CA THR A 199 22.95 2.83 32.89
C THR A 199 23.41 1.46 32.39
N PRO A 200 24.61 1.33 31.79
CA PRO A 200 25.58 2.40 31.48
C PRO A 200 25.16 3.32 30.32
N ASN A 201 24.42 2.81 29.33
CA ASN A 201 23.85 3.55 28.21
C ASN A 201 22.33 3.40 28.25
N TYR A 202 21.60 4.35 27.64
CA TYR A 202 20.17 4.12 27.49
C TYR A 202 19.89 2.99 26.53
N VAL A 203 18.96 2.18 26.94
CA VAL A 203 18.48 1.09 26.12
C VAL A 203 16.99 1.06 26.31
N SER A 204 16.27 1.06 25.20
CA SER A 204 14.83 0.86 25.21
C SER A 204 14.42 -0.10 24.12
N GLY A 205 13.24 -0.66 24.27
CA GLY A 205 12.65 -1.53 23.28
C GLY A 205 12.24 -2.85 23.90
N THR A 206 12.15 -3.85 23.03
CA THR A 206 11.54 -5.13 23.38
C THR A 206 12.47 -6.27 23.00
N TYR A 207 12.59 -7.25 23.89
CA TYR A 207 13.12 -8.56 23.54
C TYR A 207 12.16 -9.66 23.98
N LEU A 208 12.22 -10.78 23.26
CA LEU A 208 11.45 -11.99 23.54
C LEU A 208 12.40 -13.11 23.96
N VAL A 209 12.05 -13.79 25.04
CA VAL A 209 12.73 -15.00 25.51
C VAL A 209 11.73 -16.14 25.66
N ASP A 210 12.16 -17.35 25.32
CA ASP A 210 11.39 -18.57 25.53
C ASP A 210 11.13 -18.77 27.04
N ALA A 211 9.86 -18.97 27.39
CA ALA A 211 9.41 -19.02 28.78
C ALA A 211 9.69 -20.37 29.46
N HIS A 212 10.25 -21.35 28.76
CA HIS A 212 10.67 -22.63 29.34
C HIS A 212 12.17 -22.68 29.63
N ASN A 213 13.00 -22.10 28.77
CA ASN A 213 14.46 -22.25 28.84
C ASN A 213 15.25 -20.92 28.83
N GLY A 214 14.58 -19.77 28.64
CA GLY A 214 15.22 -18.45 28.62
C GLY A 214 16.06 -18.16 27.37
N VAL A 215 15.96 -18.99 26.32
CA VAL A 215 16.63 -18.75 25.03
C VAL A 215 16.05 -17.49 24.39
N MET A 216 16.92 -16.64 23.85
CA MET A 216 16.54 -15.43 23.13
C MET A 216 15.85 -15.81 21.81
N LEU A 217 14.63 -15.32 21.61
CA LEU A 217 13.82 -15.57 20.43
C LEU A 217 13.90 -14.40 19.45
N LYS A 218 13.81 -13.17 19.96
CA LYS A 218 13.88 -11.94 19.16
C LYS A 218 14.37 -10.78 20.01
N ASN A 219 15.05 -9.82 19.41
CA ASN A 219 15.62 -8.66 20.11
C ASN A 219 15.51 -7.40 19.24
N THR A 220 14.79 -6.40 19.72
CA THR A 220 14.53 -5.12 19.03
C THR A 220 14.87 -3.95 19.96
N LEU A 221 16.06 -4.00 20.56
CA LEU A 221 16.54 -2.97 21.47
C LEU A 221 17.21 -1.85 20.68
N GLN A 222 16.81 -0.62 20.96
CA GLN A 222 17.47 0.61 20.56
C GLN A 222 18.37 1.07 21.71
N GLU A 223 19.65 1.25 21.43
CA GLU A 223 20.64 1.71 22.40
C GLU A 223 20.99 3.16 22.07
N SER A 224 20.36 4.11 22.73
CA SER A 224 20.76 5.53 22.66
C SER A 224 21.53 5.86 23.93
N ASP A 225 22.39 6.85 23.93
CA ASP A 225 23.06 7.21 25.19
C ASP A 225 22.18 8.08 26.11
N LEU A 226 20.92 8.38 25.72
CA LEU A 226 19.98 9.26 26.44
C LEU A 226 19.27 8.65 27.63
N LYS A 227 19.59 9.07 28.84
CA LYS A 227 18.76 8.77 30.03
C LYS A 227 17.91 9.98 30.40
N VAL A 228 16.77 9.76 31.08
CA VAL A 228 15.83 10.82 31.49
C VAL A 228 15.27 10.44 32.87
N SER A 229 15.15 11.38 33.81
CA SER A 229 14.70 11.06 35.18
C SER A 229 13.18 10.83 35.24
N GLU A 230 12.73 9.83 36.02
CA GLU A 230 11.30 9.49 36.18
C GLU A 230 10.48 10.66 36.71
N GLU A 231 11.03 11.42 37.66
CA GLU A 231 10.41 12.64 38.21
C GLU A 231 10.15 13.70 37.14
N GLN A 232 11.13 13.94 36.26
CA GLN A 232 10.96 14.89 35.16
C GLN A 232 9.94 14.39 34.14
N VAL A 233 9.97 13.11 33.78
CA VAL A 233 8.99 12.56 32.82
C VAL A 233 7.57 12.59 33.38
N GLU A 234 7.38 12.29 34.67
CA GLU A 234 6.07 12.35 35.31
C GLU A 234 5.53 13.79 35.33
N SER A 235 6.40 14.79 35.54
CA SER A 235 6.01 16.21 35.47
C SER A 235 5.53 16.64 34.07
N LEU A 236 5.94 15.95 33.01
CA LEU A 236 5.49 16.22 31.64
C LEU A 236 4.09 15.65 31.36
N LYS A 237 3.72 14.55 32.03
CA LYS A 237 2.39 13.92 31.93
C LYS A 237 1.30 14.76 32.58
N GLU A 238 1.66 15.62 33.54
CA GLU A 238 0.71 16.53 34.15
C GLU A 238 0.11 17.43 33.08
N ASN A 239 -1.17 17.18 32.76
CA ASN A 239 -2.00 18.10 32.02
C ASN A 239 -2.22 19.33 32.90
N LYS A 240 -1.26 20.26 32.88
CA LYS A 240 -1.53 21.61 33.32
C LYS A 240 -2.64 22.13 32.41
N LYS A 241 -3.90 22.00 32.83
CA LYS A 241 -4.96 22.96 32.47
C LYS A 241 -4.50 24.28 33.06
N SER A 242 -3.50 24.88 32.44
CA SER A 242 -2.91 26.07 33.00
C SER A 242 -3.93 27.17 32.81
N ASN A 243 -4.22 27.89 33.89
CA ASN A 243 -4.81 29.23 33.84
C ASN A 243 -3.87 30.24 33.12
N SER A 244 -2.97 29.77 32.26
CA SER A 244 -2.03 30.57 31.48
C SER A 244 -2.78 31.21 30.32
N ILE A 245 -2.58 32.51 30.17
CA ILE A 245 -3.06 33.25 29.02
C ILE A 245 -2.17 32.83 27.83
N SER A 246 -2.78 32.25 26.79
CA SER A 246 -2.10 32.02 25.52
C SER A 246 -1.79 33.36 24.86
N LEU A 247 -0.53 33.57 24.52
CA LEU A 247 -0.02 34.78 23.91
C LEU A 247 0.73 34.44 22.62
N THR A 248 1.12 35.48 21.88
CA THR A 248 1.97 35.35 20.70
C THR A 248 3.38 35.81 21.03
N GLY A 249 4.35 34.95 20.78
CA GLY A 249 5.77 35.24 20.91
C GLY A 249 6.44 35.44 19.56
N THR A 250 7.65 36.01 19.60
CA THR A 250 8.51 36.19 18.43
C THR A 250 9.94 35.75 18.74
N GLY A 251 10.73 35.43 17.72
CA GLY A 251 12.16 35.16 17.89
C GLY A 251 12.81 34.89 16.54
N LYS A 252 14.13 35.03 16.43
CA LYS A 252 14.85 34.59 15.23
C LYS A 252 15.11 33.09 15.33
N ASP A 253 14.77 32.34 14.30
CA ASP A 253 15.17 30.93 14.18
C ASP A 253 16.65 30.80 13.82
N ASP A 254 17.13 29.57 13.72
CA ASP A 254 18.54 29.26 13.46
C ASP A 254 18.98 29.57 12.01
N LEU A 255 18.03 29.92 11.14
CA LEU A 255 18.28 30.48 9.80
C LEU A 255 18.29 32.02 9.82
N GLY A 256 18.11 32.64 10.99
CA GLY A 256 18.05 34.09 11.18
C GLY A 256 16.70 34.72 10.82
N ILE A 257 15.68 33.93 10.51
CA ILE A 257 14.35 34.37 10.10
C ILE A 257 13.51 34.63 11.34
N THR A 258 12.84 35.79 11.41
CA THR A 258 11.92 36.07 12.52
C THR A 258 10.65 35.21 12.39
N ARG A 259 10.39 34.39 13.40
CA ARG A 259 9.22 33.53 13.53
C ARG A 259 8.24 34.08 14.54
N ILE A 260 6.99 33.67 14.37
CA ILE A 260 5.86 33.98 15.26
C ILE A 260 5.24 32.64 15.67
N PHE A 261 4.99 32.47 16.96
CA PHE A 261 4.52 31.21 17.54
C PHE A 261 3.70 31.46 18.82
N GLY A 262 2.95 30.46 19.26
CA GLY A 262 2.20 30.52 20.53
C GLY A 262 3.15 30.44 21.71
N ILE A 263 2.86 31.17 22.79
CA ILE A 263 3.59 31.11 24.06
C ILE A 263 2.59 31.19 25.22
N SER A 264 3.05 30.96 26.44
CA SER A 264 2.22 31.13 27.64
C SER A 264 2.91 31.98 28.69
N GLU A 265 2.13 32.82 29.36
CA GLU A 265 2.57 33.53 30.56
C GLU A 265 2.52 32.58 31.78
N GLN A 266 3.59 32.59 32.57
CA GLN A 266 3.76 31.81 33.78
C GLN A 266 3.38 32.65 35.01
N SER A 267 3.01 31.99 36.12
CA SER A 267 2.58 32.68 37.35
C SER A 267 3.64 33.61 37.98
N ASN A 268 4.90 33.45 37.59
CA ASN A 268 6.02 34.30 38.02
C ASN A 268 6.26 35.50 37.09
N GLY A 269 5.37 35.76 36.12
CA GLY A 269 5.47 36.88 35.16
C GLY A 269 6.46 36.66 34.02
N LYS A 270 7.04 35.46 33.88
CA LYS A 270 7.86 35.09 32.71
C LYS A 270 6.98 34.50 31.60
N TYR A 271 7.49 34.52 30.39
CA TYR A 271 6.89 33.86 29.22
C TYR A 271 7.61 32.54 28.95
N ALA A 272 6.88 31.49 28.58
CA ALA A 272 7.44 30.18 28.26
C ALA A 272 7.15 29.80 26.80
N LEU A 273 8.06 29.05 26.19
CA LEU A 273 7.82 28.31 24.94
C LEU A 273 6.90 27.12 25.21
N ALA A 274 5.65 27.44 25.52
CA ALA A 274 4.58 26.51 25.81
C ALA A 274 3.29 27.03 25.15
N ASP A 275 2.82 26.31 24.14
CA ASP A 275 1.64 26.63 23.35
C ASP A 275 0.51 25.64 23.61
N TYR A 276 -0.49 26.06 24.38
CA TYR A 276 -1.66 25.25 24.72
C TYR A 276 -2.85 25.45 23.77
N THR A 277 -2.67 26.15 22.64
CA THR A 277 -3.69 26.26 21.58
C THR A 277 -3.76 25.02 20.69
N ARG A 278 -2.77 24.12 20.81
CA ARG A 278 -2.60 22.88 20.05
C ARG A 278 -2.60 21.67 20.99
N GLY A 279 -3.66 20.85 20.90
CA GLY A 279 -3.78 19.63 21.72
C GLY A 279 -3.66 19.89 23.22
N GLN A 280 -2.88 19.06 23.90
CA GLN A 280 -2.50 19.16 25.31
C GLN A 280 -1.30 20.09 25.54
N GLY A 281 -0.73 20.66 24.48
CA GLY A 281 0.40 21.58 24.53
C GLY A 281 1.55 21.20 23.60
N ILE A 282 2.28 22.21 23.16
CA ILE A 282 3.62 22.07 22.59
C ILE A 282 4.57 22.77 23.54
N GLU A 283 5.54 22.07 24.10
CA GLU A 283 6.48 22.60 25.10
C GLU A 283 7.91 22.37 24.62
N THR A 284 8.75 23.41 24.71
CA THR A 284 10.16 23.33 24.30
C THR A 284 11.08 23.54 25.49
N TYR A 285 11.98 22.59 25.69
CA TYR A 285 12.90 22.53 26.81
C TYR A 285 14.34 22.71 26.33
N ASP A 286 15.12 23.40 27.14
CA ASP A 286 16.54 23.60 26.96
C ASP A 286 17.29 22.71 27.95
N VAL A 287 18.05 21.74 27.42
CA VAL A 287 18.89 20.85 28.23
C VAL A 287 20.30 21.39 28.44
N ASN A 288 20.62 22.56 27.87
CA ASN A 288 21.84 23.35 28.09
C ASN A 288 23.13 22.52 27.94
N TYR A 289 23.21 21.74 26.86
CA TYR A 289 24.35 20.88 26.53
C TYR A 289 24.73 19.92 27.65
N ARG A 290 23.75 19.46 28.44
CA ARG A 290 23.98 18.34 29.33
C ARG A 290 24.24 17.10 28.49
N ASP A 291 25.41 16.53 28.72
CA ASP A 291 25.85 15.35 28.02
C ASP A 291 24.87 14.21 28.25
N ILE A 292 24.38 13.67 27.15
CA ILE A 292 23.41 12.58 27.12
C ILE A 292 23.95 11.35 27.86
N ASN A 293 25.27 11.10 27.81
CA ASN A 293 25.93 9.93 28.43
C ASN A 293 26.13 10.02 29.94
N PHE A 294 26.36 11.22 30.45
CA PHE A 294 26.81 11.44 31.84
C PHE A 294 25.89 12.34 32.67
N GLU A 295 25.06 13.15 32.00
CA GLU A 295 24.19 14.16 32.58
C GLU A 295 22.73 14.05 32.10
N GLU A 296 22.39 12.92 31.50
CA GLU A 296 21.07 12.41 31.20
C GLU A 296 19.88 12.83 32.10
N ARG A 297 20.03 12.80 33.43
CA ARG A 297 18.99 12.98 34.44
C ARG A 297 18.47 14.41 34.48
N TYR A 298 19.00 15.26 33.62
CA TYR A 298 18.54 16.62 33.42
C TYR A 298 17.63 16.74 32.20
N TYR A 299 17.58 15.77 31.27
CA TYR A 299 16.62 15.75 30.16
C TYR A 299 15.18 15.64 30.68
N PRO A 300 14.19 16.31 30.06
CA PRO A 300 14.27 17.12 28.84
C PRO A 300 14.93 18.50 29.03
N GLY A 301 15.33 18.86 30.24
CA GLY A 301 15.92 20.15 30.57
C GLY A 301 14.95 21.02 31.35
N ILE A 302 15.11 22.33 31.19
CA ILE A 302 14.23 23.33 31.79
C ILE A 302 13.35 23.91 30.68
N LEU A 303 12.05 24.08 30.97
CA LEU A 303 11.14 24.75 30.03
C LEU A 303 11.74 26.10 29.63
N ALA A 304 11.91 26.35 28.34
CA ALA A 304 12.53 27.57 27.85
C ALA A 304 11.65 28.77 28.20
N THR A 305 12.21 29.75 28.92
CA THR A 305 11.49 30.95 29.37
C THR A 305 12.23 32.24 29.02
N SER A 306 11.47 33.32 28.86
CA SER A 306 11.97 34.68 28.62
C SER A 306 11.27 35.67 29.56
N THR A 307 11.91 36.81 29.80
CA THR A 307 11.29 37.96 30.50
C THR A 307 10.50 38.87 29.54
N SER A 308 10.57 38.58 28.25
CA SER A 308 9.89 39.28 27.16
C SER A 308 9.09 38.27 26.33
N THR A 309 8.13 38.75 25.52
CA THR A 309 7.47 37.93 24.49
C THR A 309 8.39 37.62 23.31
N THR A 310 9.60 38.20 23.28
CA THR A 310 10.66 37.86 22.31
C THR A 310 11.66 36.89 22.93
N PHE A 311 11.99 35.82 22.21
CA PHE A 311 12.94 34.78 22.58
C PHE A 311 14.21 34.90 21.74
N ASP A 312 15.37 34.86 22.41
CA ASP A 312 16.67 35.13 21.81
C ASP A 312 17.49 33.86 21.47
N ASP A 313 17.09 32.69 21.97
CA ASP A 313 17.73 31.42 21.61
C ASP A 313 17.17 30.91 20.26
N PRO A 314 17.97 30.92 19.19
CA PRO A 314 17.52 30.48 17.87
C PRO A 314 17.19 28.99 17.81
N LYS A 315 17.81 28.15 18.64
CA LYS A 315 17.59 26.71 18.62
C LYS A 315 16.23 26.38 19.23
N ALA A 316 15.93 26.91 20.42
CA ALA A 316 14.61 26.77 21.04
C ALA A 316 13.50 27.40 20.18
N VAL A 317 13.75 28.58 19.56
CA VAL A 317 12.79 29.20 18.62
C VAL A 317 12.51 28.28 17.44
N SER A 318 13.54 27.68 16.84
CA SER A 318 13.40 26.77 15.70
C SER A 318 12.59 25.54 16.08
N ALA A 319 12.96 24.84 17.14
CA ALA A 319 12.25 23.64 17.60
C ALA A 319 10.77 23.94 17.88
N HIS A 320 10.49 25.03 18.60
CA HIS A 320 9.13 25.39 18.96
C HIS A 320 8.29 25.76 17.73
N PHE A 321 8.84 26.59 16.84
CA PHE A 321 8.18 26.94 15.58
C PHE A 321 7.91 25.70 14.73
N LEU A 322 8.90 24.84 14.52
CA LEU A 322 8.75 23.64 13.69
C LEU A 322 7.73 22.67 14.28
N ALA A 323 7.74 22.43 15.59
CA ALA A 323 6.72 21.61 16.25
C ALA A 323 5.30 22.14 16.03
N THR A 324 5.09 23.47 16.08
CA THR A 324 3.77 24.06 15.77
C THR A 324 3.36 23.82 14.32
N LYS A 325 4.30 23.91 13.37
CA LYS A 325 4.02 23.72 11.94
C LYS A 325 3.78 22.27 11.57
N VAL A 326 4.52 21.35 12.16
CA VAL A 326 4.32 19.91 12.01
C VAL A 326 2.93 19.52 12.53
N TYR A 327 2.55 19.99 13.73
CA TYR A 327 1.21 19.78 14.26
C TYR A 327 0.12 20.33 13.32
N ASP A 328 0.30 21.57 12.85
CA ASP A 328 -0.66 22.22 11.93
C ASP A 328 -0.78 21.45 10.61
N PHE A 329 0.33 20.97 10.03
CA PHE A 329 0.31 20.17 8.80
C PHE A 329 -0.59 18.93 8.96
N TYR A 330 -0.36 18.13 10.00
CA TYR A 330 -1.16 16.92 10.26
C TYR A 330 -2.63 17.25 10.53
N LYS A 331 -2.89 18.33 11.27
CA LYS A 331 -4.24 18.79 11.59
C LYS A 331 -4.97 19.36 10.37
N ASP A 332 -4.31 20.15 9.54
CA ASP A 332 -4.93 20.85 8.43
C ASP A 332 -5.08 19.93 7.22
N LYS A 333 -4.05 19.16 6.87
CA LYS A 333 -4.08 18.23 5.73
C LYS A 333 -4.88 16.97 6.04
N TYR A 334 -4.62 16.31 7.17
CA TYR A 334 -5.19 14.98 7.46
C TYR A 334 -6.24 14.97 8.57
N LYS A 335 -6.58 16.13 9.15
CA LYS A 335 -7.51 16.24 10.29
C LYS A 335 -7.06 15.42 11.51
N ARG A 336 -5.75 15.15 11.60
CA ARG A 336 -5.13 14.38 12.68
C ARG A 336 -4.77 15.32 13.84
N ASN A 337 -5.23 15.01 15.05
CA ASN A 337 -4.93 15.82 16.23
C ASN A 337 -3.68 15.30 16.95
N SER A 338 -2.51 15.91 16.71
CA SER A 338 -1.19 15.45 17.20
C SER A 338 -0.80 14.05 16.70
N PHE A 339 0.34 13.55 17.16
CA PHE A 339 0.89 12.28 16.70
C PHE A 339 0.02 11.08 17.09
N ASP A 340 -0.75 11.13 18.18
CA ASP A 340 -1.62 10.03 18.65
C ASP A 340 -3.09 10.15 18.21
N ASN A 341 -3.39 11.16 17.39
CA ASN A 341 -4.73 11.54 16.96
C ASN A 341 -5.70 11.92 18.10
N LYS A 342 -5.21 12.17 19.32
CA LYS A 342 -6.01 12.57 20.50
C LYS A 342 -5.49 13.85 21.15
N GLY A 343 -4.59 14.55 20.46
CA GLY A 343 -4.04 15.82 20.88
C GLY A 343 -2.96 15.69 21.94
N LYS A 344 -2.24 14.58 22.01
CA LYS A 344 -1.18 14.40 23.01
C LYS A 344 -0.09 15.48 22.90
N LYS A 345 0.46 15.82 24.07
CA LYS A 345 1.48 16.86 24.23
C LYS A 345 2.73 16.54 23.39
N ILE A 346 3.28 17.55 22.74
CA ILE A 346 4.54 17.48 22.00
C ILE A 346 5.62 18.14 22.86
N VAL A 347 6.70 17.41 23.13
CA VAL A 347 7.86 17.92 23.86
C VAL A 347 9.03 18.00 22.90
N SER A 348 9.64 19.18 22.76
CA SER A 348 10.89 19.35 22.02
C SER A 348 12.02 19.65 22.98
N VAL A 349 13.19 19.07 22.74
CA VAL A 349 14.41 19.28 23.53
C VAL A 349 15.51 19.80 22.60
N VAL A 350 16.12 20.92 22.97
CA VAL A 350 17.21 21.55 22.22
C VAL A 350 18.50 21.58 23.03
N HIS A 351 19.61 21.90 22.35
CA HIS A 351 20.95 21.90 22.92
C HIS A 351 21.33 20.53 23.50
N ALA A 352 20.80 19.46 22.93
CA ALA A 352 21.22 18.12 23.28
C ALA A 352 22.63 17.85 22.74
N TRP A 353 23.38 16.97 23.40
CA TRP A 353 24.77 16.68 23.06
C TRP A 353 25.21 15.32 23.55
N HIS A 354 25.97 14.61 22.71
CA HIS A 354 26.65 13.37 23.06
C HIS A 354 28.18 13.50 22.96
N SER A 355 28.90 13.48 24.10
CA SER A 355 30.36 13.62 24.08
C SER A 355 31.13 12.48 23.42
N GLY A 356 30.60 11.26 23.45
CA GLY A 356 31.21 10.13 22.75
C GLY A 356 31.10 10.18 21.21
N GLU A 357 30.36 11.15 20.66
CA GLU A 357 30.24 11.37 19.21
C GLU A 357 31.03 12.62 18.78
N THR A 358 30.97 13.69 19.58
CA THR A 358 31.72 14.93 19.33
C THR A 358 32.12 15.63 20.62
N ASP A 359 33.33 16.20 20.66
CA ASP A 359 33.79 17.02 21.78
C ASP A 359 33.19 18.44 21.80
N ASP A 360 32.63 18.91 20.68
CA ASP A 360 31.95 20.21 20.59
C ASP A 360 30.43 20.02 20.66
N PRO A 361 29.77 20.41 21.76
CA PRO A 361 28.33 20.27 21.92
C PRO A 361 27.50 20.90 20.82
N LYS A 362 28.00 21.98 20.20
CA LYS A 362 27.29 22.72 19.17
C LYS A 362 27.31 22.03 17.81
N ASN A 363 28.18 21.04 17.63
CA ASN A 363 28.33 20.30 16.38
C ASN A 363 27.74 18.90 16.45
N TRP A 364 27.00 18.56 17.52
CA TRP A 364 26.37 17.26 17.60
C TRP A 364 25.22 17.17 16.59
N GLY A 365 25.46 16.47 15.49
CA GLY A 365 24.61 16.44 14.32
C GLY A 365 23.53 15.35 14.37
N ASN A 366 22.94 15.07 15.53
CA ASN A 366 21.94 14.01 15.66
C ASN A 366 20.58 14.55 16.10
N ALA A 367 19.52 13.87 15.69
CA ALA A 367 18.15 14.09 16.15
C ALA A 367 17.44 12.75 16.23
N PHE A 368 16.54 12.61 17.19
CA PHE A 368 15.71 11.41 17.31
C PHE A 368 14.44 11.67 18.11
N SER A 369 13.43 10.84 17.88
CA SER A 369 12.26 10.73 18.73
C SER A 369 12.47 9.70 19.85
N ALA A 370 12.09 10.05 21.07
CA ALA A 370 12.14 9.14 22.22
C ALA A 370 10.77 9.06 22.88
N ASN A 371 10.27 7.85 23.11
CA ASN A 371 9.06 7.63 23.91
C ASN A 371 9.46 7.06 25.27
N ILE A 372 9.34 7.90 26.30
CA ILE A 372 9.72 7.52 27.66
C ILE A 372 8.49 7.67 28.55
N ASN A 373 8.04 6.56 29.17
CA ASN A 373 6.84 6.48 29.99
C ASN A 373 5.61 7.14 29.33
N ASN A 374 5.34 6.85 28.06
CA ASN A 374 4.25 7.46 27.29
C ASN A 374 4.40 8.97 27.05
N VAL A 375 5.59 9.56 27.18
CA VAL A 375 5.88 10.94 26.75
C VAL A 375 6.80 10.86 25.53
N SER A 376 6.31 11.35 24.39
CA SER A 376 7.09 11.45 23.16
C SER A 376 7.84 12.77 23.15
N MET A 377 9.17 12.69 23.05
CA MET A 377 10.09 13.81 22.98
C MET A 377 10.80 13.81 21.64
N LEU A 378 10.93 15.00 21.03
CA LEU A 378 11.73 15.25 19.84
C LEU A 378 13.02 15.93 20.28
N ILE A 379 14.16 15.27 20.10
CA ILE A 379 15.43 15.70 20.67
C ILE A 379 16.35 16.12 19.53
N TYR A 380 16.89 17.33 19.63
CA TYR A 380 17.70 17.93 18.58
C TYR A 380 19.06 18.36 19.08
N GLY A 381 20.09 17.88 18.41
CA GLY A 381 21.37 18.55 18.34
C GLY A 381 21.28 19.84 17.53
N ASP A 382 22.16 20.79 17.86
CA ASP A 382 22.12 22.15 17.34
C ASP A 382 22.07 22.27 15.80
N PRO A 383 22.86 21.51 15.02
CA PRO A 383 22.79 21.59 13.57
C PRO A 383 21.50 21.01 12.98
N MET A 384 20.79 20.13 13.70
CA MET A 384 19.60 19.44 13.19
C MET A 384 18.33 20.27 13.32
N VAL A 385 18.21 21.12 14.34
CA VAL A 385 16.96 21.83 14.67
C VAL A 385 16.52 22.87 13.62
N ARG A 386 17.36 23.15 12.62
CA ARG A 386 17.04 24.03 11.48
C ARG A 386 16.42 23.30 10.28
N ALA A 387 16.46 21.98 10.27
CA ALA A 387 16.01 21.16 9.16
C ALA A 387 14.51 20.84 9.31
N PHE A 388 13.72 21.26 8.32
CA PHE A 388 12.26 21.19 8.36
C PHE A 388 11.77 19.76 8.17
N ASP A 389 12.44 19.04 7.27
CA ASP A 389 12.24 17.63 7.01
C ASP A 389 12.57 16.76 8.23
N ILE A 390 13.68 17.00 8.93
CA ILE A 390 14.06 16.27 10.16
C ILE A 390 13.01 16.49 11.25
N ALA A 391 12.52 17.72 11.44
CA ALA A 391 11.43 17.94 12.39
C ALA A 391 10.16 17.16 12.03
N GLY A 392 9.84 17.02 10.75
CA GLY A 392 8.74 16.20 10.27
C GLY A 392 9.00 14.70 10.37
N HIS A 393 10.23 14.26 10.12
CA HIS A 393 10.71 12.88 10.20
C HIS A 393 10.55 12.37 11.63
N GLU A 394 11.11 13.06 12.63
CA GLU A 394 11.03 12.63 14.04
C GLU A 394 9.59 12.57 14.56
N PHE A 395 8.75 13.52 14.15
CA PHE A 395 7.34 13.48 14.53
C PHE A 395 6.59 12.32 13.89
N THR A 396 6.97 11.93 12.67
CA THR A 396 6.30 10.88 11.92
C THR A 396 6.58 9.49 12.51
N HIS A 397 7.74 9.25 13.12
CA HIS A 397 7.93 8.04 13.94
C HIS A 397 6.86 7.91 15.02
N ALA A 398 6.54 8.99 15.74
CA ALA A 398 5.50 8.97 16.76
C ALA A 398 4.10 8.75 16.17
N VAL A 399 3.84 9.20 14.93
CA VAL A 399 2.61 8.88 14.19
C VAL A 399 2.56 7.39 13.88
N THR A 400 3.63 6.83 13.30
CA THR A 400 3.76 5.40 12.96
C THR A 400 3.55 4.52 14.19
N SER A 401 4.21 4.81 15.32
CA SER A 401 4.03 4.05 16.57
C SER A 401 2.59 4.08 17.12
N SER A 402 1.81 5.12 16.82
CA SER A 402 0.42 5.22 17.27
C SER A 402 -0.60 4.61 16.31
N GLU A 403 -0.17 4.21 15.11
CA GLU A 403 -1.02 3.68 14.04
C GLU A 403 -0.64 2.25 13.66
N SER A 404 0.14 2.04 12.59
CA SER A 404 0.60 0.71 12.15
C SER A 404 1.47 0.02 13.18
N ASN A 405 2.15 0.81 14.02
CA ASN A 405 3.11 0.35 15.01
C ASN A 405 4.18 -0.56 14.40
N LEU A 406 4.66 -0.20 13.19
CA LEU A 406 5.73 -0.92 12.50
C LEU A 406 6.92 -1.13 13.44
N GLU A 407 7.37 -2.38 13.56
CA GLU A 407 8.59 -2.70 14.28
C GLU A 407 9.76 -1.96 13.68
N PHE A 408 10.68 -1.49 14.54
CA PHE A 408 11.89 -0.82 14.10
C PHE A 408 13.00 -1.83 13.81
N PHE A 409 12.73 -2.74 12.87
CA PHE A 409 13.61 -3.86 12.53
C PHE A 409 13.37 -4.36 11.10
N GLY A 410 14.44 -4.71 10.39
CA GLY A 410 14.38 -5.27 9.03
C GLY A 410 13.53 -4.43 8.07
N GLU A 411 12.72 -5.09 7.23
CA GLU A 411 11.84 -4.41 6.28
C GLU A 411 10.81 -3.50 6.96
N SER A 412 10.19 -3.93 8.06
CA SER A 412 9.21 -3.11 8.78
C SER A 412 9.82 -1.81 9.30
N GLY A 413 11.07 -1.87 9.78
CA GLY A 413 11.82 -0.69 10.23
C GLY A 413 12.25 0.20 9.07
N ALA A 414 12.65 -0.40 7.94
CA ALA A 414 12.96 0.34 6.72
C ALA A 414 11.73 1.07 6.15
N ILE A 415 10.53 0.49 6.28
CA ILE A 415 9.27 1.19 5.96
C ILE A 415 9.04 2.34 6.93
N ASN A 416 9.26 2.13 8.23
CA ASN A 416 9.11 3.17 9.26
C ASN A 416 9.99 4.39 8.95
N GLU A 417 11.27 4.17 8.66
CA GLU A 417 12.23 5.20 8.22
C GLU A 417 11.79 5.91 6.94
N ALA A 418 11.41 5.15 5.90
CA ALA A 418 11.01 5.72 4.62
C ALA A 418 9.72 6.57 4.75
N LEU A 419 8.76 6.13 5.57
CA LEU A 419 7.56 6.91 5.87
C LEU A 419 7.91 8.22 6.56
N SER A 420 8.88 8.21 7.48
CA SER A 420 9.38 9.42 8.13
C SER A 420 10.05 10.38 7.14
N ASP A 421 10.87 9.89 6.21
CA ASP A 421 11.46 10.71 5.14
C ASP A 421 10.40 11.31 4.19
N ILE A 422 9.43 10.50 3.76
CA ILE A 422 8.35 10.93 2.87
C ILE A 422 7.51 12.03 3.52
N MET A 423 7.13 11.85 4.79
CA MET A 423 6.35 12.85 5.51
C MET A 423 7.18 14.06 5.93
N GLY A 424 8.48 13.89 6.22
CA GLY A 424 9.44 14.98 6.40
C GLY A 424 9.48 15.89 5.17
N THR A 425 9.59 15.29 3.99
CA THR A 425 9.54 16.01 2.69
C THR A 425 8.21 16.76 2.50
N ALA A 426 7.08 16.13 2.85
CA ALA A 426 5.76 16.78 2.78
C ALA A 426 5.66 18.00 3.71
N ILE A 427 6.27 17.90 4.90
CA ILE A 427 6.29 18.95 5.91
C ILE A 427 7.22 20.09 5.51
N GLU A 428 8.38 19.80 4.91
CA GLU A 428 9.24 20.84 4.32
C GLU A 428 8.48 21.62 3.25
N LYS A 429 7.81 20.92 2.32
CA LYS A 429 6.95 21.53 1.30
C LYS A 429 5.89 22.42 1.94
N TYR A 430 5.26 21.99 3.03
CA TYR A 430 4.26 22.78 3.75
C TYR A 430 4.84 24.03 4.42
N ILE A 431 5.95 23.90 5.15
CA ILE A 431 6.57 24.99 5.91
C ILE A 431 7.14 26.07 4.99
N ASN A 432 7.66 25.65 3.84
CA ASN A 432 8.38 26.51 2.90
C ASN A 432 7.53 26.90 1.67
N ASN A 433 6.21 26.96 1.85
CA ASN A 433 5.23 27.45 0.86
C ASN A 433 5.37 26.78 -0.52
N GLY A 434 5.47 25.46 -0.53
CA GLY A 434 5.56 24.64 -1.73
C GLY A 434 7.00 24.40 -2.24
N LYS A 435 8.01 25.06 -1.66
CA LYS A 435 9.42 24.83 -2.02
C LYS A 435 10.01 23.73 -1.15
N PHE A 436 10.59 22.73 -1.78
CA PHE A 436 11.27 21.63 -1.10
C PHE A 436 12.25 20.98 -2.07
N ASN A 437 12.97 19.97 -1.61
CA ASN A 437 13.87 19.17 -2.42
C ASN A 437 13.73 17.67 -2.07
N TRP A 438 14.51 16.80 -2.72
CA TRP A 438 14.43 15.34 -2.53
C TRP A 438 15.57 14.77 -1.68
N THR A 439 16.37 15.64 -1.06
CA THR A 439 17.36 15.24 -0.06
C THR A 439 16.76 15.32 1.33
N ILE A 440 17.37 14.59 2.26
CA ILE A 440 17.01 14.60 3.67
C ILE A 440 18.16 15.21 4.47
N GLY A 441 17.84 16.20 5.30
CA GLY A 441 18.70 16.84 6.28
C GLY A 441 19.60 17.94 5.72
N GLU A 442 19.51 18.33 4.44
CA GLU A 442 20.48 19.25 3.82
C GLU A 442 20.56 20.62 4.50
N GLN A 443 19.46 21.10 5.09
CA GLN A 443 19.43 22.35 5.85
C GLN A 443 20.37 22.31 7.06
N SER A 444 20.70 21.12 7.57
CA SER A 444 21.65 20.93 8.67
C SER A 444 23.12 21.16 8.29
N GLY A 445 23.41 21.23 6.98
CA GLY A 445 24.76 21.36 6.42
C GLY A 445 25.30 20.08 5.77
N SER A 446 24.56 18.98 5.81
CA SER A 446 24.91 17.73 5.12
C SER A 446 23.67 17.01 4.58
N VAL A 447 23.80 16.37 3.42
CA VAL A 447 22.77 15.48 2.87
C VAL A 447 22.93 14.09 3.48
N LEU A 448 21.93 13.64 4.23
CA LEU A 448 21.93 12.33 4.89
C LEU A 448 21.43 11.21 3.97
N ARG A 449 20.41 11.51 3.16
CA ARG A 449 19.82 10.62 2.16
C ARG A 449 19.34 11.44 0.96
N ASP A 450 19.25 10.79 -0.20
CA ASP A 450 18.67 11.36 -1.42
C ASP A 450 17.59 10.40 -1.94
N MET A 451 16.33 10.80 -1.85
CA MET A 451 15.19 9.99 -2.29
C MET A 451 15.14 9.84 -3.82
N LYS A 452 15.65 10.84 -4.56
CA LYS A 452 15.71 10.82 -6.02
C LYS A 452 16.81 9.90 -6.51
N ASN A 453 17.98 9.97 -5.91
CA ASN A 453 19.15 9.17 -6.27
C ASN A 453 19.86 8.63 -5.02
N PRO A 454 19.33 7.57 -4.39
CA PRO A 454 19.90 6.97 -3.18
C PRO A 454 21.41 6.74 -3.27
N SER A 455 21.84 6.15 -4.39
CA SER A 455 23.25 5.81 -4.62
C SER A 455 24.22 7.00 -4.70
N SER A 456 23.72 8.25 -4.78
CA SER A 456 24.57 9.45 -4.70
C SER A 456 25.13 9.69 -3.30
N VAL A 457 24.46 9.17 -2.28
CA VAL A 457 24.87 9.24 -0.88
C VAL A 457 25.41 7.87 -0.48
N LYS A 458 26.45 7.88 0.34
CA LYS A 458 27.07 6.68 0.87
C LYS A 458 26.65 6.48 2.30
N PHE A 459 26.25 5.26 2.62
CA PHE A 459 26.09 4.79 3.98
C PHE A 459 27.45 4.56 4.65
N PHE A 460 27.42 4.10 5.90
CA PHE A 460 28.62 3.71 6.65
C PHE A 460 29.49 2.74 5.82
N ASP A 461 30.81 2.86 5.98
CA ASP A 461 31.84 2.17 5.17
C ASP A 461 31.87 2.49 3.66
N GLY A 462 31.14 3.52 3.23
CA GLY A 462 31.21 4.03 1.86
C GLY A 462 30.35 3.26 0.85
N VAL A 463 29.49 2.35 1.32
CA VAL A 463 28.54 1.60 0.50
C VAL A 463 27.41 2.55 0.04
N PRO A 464 27.12 2.67 -1.26
CA PRO A 464 25.99 3.49 -1.72
C PRO A 464 24.66 2.97 -1.19
N TYR A 465 23.74 3.87 -0.84
CA TYR A 465 22.39 3.47 -0.47
C TYR A 465 21.68 2.72 -1.62
N PRO A 466 20.90 1.66 -1.31
CA PRO A 466 20.17 0.87 -2.30
C PRO A 466 19.00 1.67 -2.90
N ASP A 467 18.74 1.48 -4.19
CA ASP A 467 17.62 2.09 -4.92
C ASP A 467 16.62 1.04 -5.44
N ASP A 468 16.93 -0.26 -5.24
CA ASP A 468 16.05 -1.37 -5.58
C ASP A 468 16.27 -2.55 -4.62
N TYR A 469 15.30 -3.46 -4.58
CA TYR A 469 15.26 -4.60 -3.65
C TYR A 469 16.35 -5.65 -3.88
N SER A 470 16.97 -5.70 -5.06
CA SER A 470 18.09 -6.64 -5.30
C SER A 470 19.36 -6.26 -4.52
N LYS A 471 19.39 -5.07 -3.93
CA LYS A 471 20.46 -4.56 -3.07
C LYS A 471 20.08 -4.53 -1.59
N TYR A 472 18.93 -5.11 -1.22
CA TYR A 472 18.53 -5.25 0.17
C TYR A 472 19.62 -5.99 0.97
N SER A 473 19.89 -5.53 2.19
CA SER A 473 20.84 -6.17 3.09
C SER A 473 20.43 -6.00 4.54
N ASP A 474 20.49 -7.08 5.31
CA ASP A 474 20.35 -7.07 6.77
C ASP A 474 21.57 -6.47 7.49
N LEU A 475 22.62 -6.06 6.76
CA LEU A 475 23.89 -5.58 7.27
C LEU A 475 24.48 -6.47 8.39
N ASN A 476 24.22 -7.77 8.37
CA ASN A 476 24.57 -8.72 9.43
C ASN A 476 24.04 -8.33 10.83
N GLY A 477 22.87 -7.70 10.90
CA GLY A 477 22.21 -7.26 12.14
C GLY A 477 22.59 -5.85 12.61
N GLU A 478 23.50 -5.17 11.92
CA GLU A 478 23.78 -3.74 12.14
C GLU A 478 22.57 -2.89 11.71
N ASP A 479 22.45 -1.67 12.24
CA ASP A 479 21.38 -0.74 11.86
C ASP A 479 19.97 -1.35 11.99
N ASN A 480 19.74 -2.15 13.03
CA ASN A 480 18.50 -2.93 13.22
C ASN A 480 18.09 -3.77 11.99
N GLU A 481 19.06 -4.43 11.36
CA GLU A 481 18.92 -5.10 10.06
C GLU A 481 18.73 -4.14 8.87
N GLY A 482 19.46 -3.03 8.89
CA GLY A 482 19.52 -2.07 7.79
C GLY A 482 18.29 -1.20 7.62
N VAL A 483 17.64 -0.76 8.70
CA VAL A 483 16.42 0.07 8.61
C VAL A 483 16.68 1.38 7.86
N HIS A 484 17.73 2.12 8.20
CA HIS A 484 18.07 3.37 7.50
C HIS A 484 18.62 3.06 6.11
N PHE A 485 19.43 2.01 5.98
CA PHE A 485 20.01 1.60 4.70
C PHE A 485 18.92 1.23 3.68
N ASN A 486 18.03 0.29 4.02
CA ASN A 486 17.02 -0.25 3.11
C ASN A 486 15.82 0.71 2.91
N SER A 487 15.60 1.68 3.80
CA SER A 487 14.55 2.71 3.63
C SER A 487 14.63 3.44 2.29
N SER A 488 15.86 3.59 1.80
CA SER A 488 16.17 4.31 0.56
C SER A 488 15.59 3.65 -0.69
N ILE A 489 15.26 2.35 -0.65
CA ILE A 489 14.52 1.65 -1.69
C ILE A 489 13.09 2.20 -1.79
N ILE A 490 12.40 2.36 -0.66
CA ILE A 490 11.05 2.91 -0.61
C ILE A 490 11.06 4.41 -0.89
N ASN A 491 12.10 5.14 -0.47
CA ASN A 491 12.29 6.54 -0.86
C ASN A 491 12.37 6.70 -2.38
N LYS A 492 13.07 5.78 -3.06
CA LYS A 492 13.12 5.77 -4.53
C LYS A 492 11.76 5.47 -5.15
N VAL A 493 10.99 4.54 -4.59
CA VAL A 493 9.61 4.26 -5.01
C VAL A 493 8.74 5.51 -4.87
N ALA A 494 8.81 6.20 -3.73
CA ALA A 494 8.05 7.43 -3.49
C ALA A 494 8.43 8.54 -4.49
N TYR A 495 9.72 8.72 -4.76
CA TYR A 495 10.18 9.64 -5.80
C TYR A 495 9.60 9.30 -7.18
N LEU A 496 9.63 8.02 -7.58
CA LEU A 496 9.10 7.57 -8.87
C LEU A 496 7.58 7.75 -8.96
N ILE A 497 6.83 7.50 -7.89
CA ILE A 497 5.38 7.77 -7.85
C ILE A 497 5.12 9.26 -8.05
N ALA A 498 5.88 10.13 -7.39
CA ALA A 498 5.65 11.57 -7.45
C ALA A 498 6.10 12.18 -8.79
N GLN A 499 7.35 11.94 -9.21
CA GLN A 499 8.00 12.62 -10.34
C GLN A 499 8.03 11.79 -11.63
N GLY A 500 7.87 10.47 -11.53
CA GLY A 500 8.11 9.56 -12.63
C GLY A 500 9.58 9.39 -12.97
N GLY A 501 9.84 8.85 -14.16
CA GLY A 501 11.15 8.56 -14.70
C GLY A 501 11.35 7.07 -15.02
N THR A 502 12.51 6.74 -15.57
CA THR A 502 12.86 5.36 -15.91
C THR A 502 13.87 4.82 -14.91
N HIS A 503 13.57 3.68 -14.29
CA HIS A 503 14.45 2.99 -13.36
C HIS A 503 14.35 1.47 -13.59
N ASN A 504 15.50 0.78 -13.65
CA ASN A 504 15.59 -0.66 -13.97
C ASN A 504 14.81 -1.11 -15.22
N GLY A 505 14.74 -0.25 -16.25
CA GLY A 505 14.03 -0.53 -17.50
C GLY A 505 12.51 -0.32 -17.45
N VAL A 506 11.95 0.02 -16.29
CA VAL A 506 10.54 0.36 -16.11
C VAL A 506 10.38 1.88 -16.16
N THR A 507 9.47 2.37 -17.01
CA THR A 507 9.15 3.80 -17.10
C THR A 507 7.87 4.10 -16.32
N VAL A 508 7.97 5.02 -15.37
CA VAL A 508 6.90 5.44 -14.46
C VAL A 508 6.47 6.85 -14.85
N ASN A 509 5.15 7.06 -14.98
CA ASN A 509 4.58 8.39 -15.17
C ASN A 509 4.22 8.97 -13.80
N GLY A 510 4.86 10.08 -13.40
CA GLY A 510 4.62 10.67 -12.08
C GLY A 510 3.21 11.22 -11.92
N ILE A 511 2.64 11.09 -10.72
CA ILE A 511 1.28 11.56 -10.37
C ILE A 511 1.27 12.78 -9.44
N GLY A 512 2.45 13.36 -9.19
CA GLY A 512 2.64 14.52 -8.30
C GLY A 512 2.80 14.14 -6.84
N GLU A 513 3.43 15.03 -6.06
CA GLU A 513 3.81 14.70 -4.68
C GLU A 513 2.61 14.63 -3.74
N ASP A 514 1.58 15.46 -3.95
CA ASP A 514 0.45 15.51 -3.03
C ASP A 514 -0.33 14.19 -3.00
N LYS A 515 -0.51 13.54 -4.15
CA LYS A 515 -1.11 12.21 -4.24
C LYS A 515 -0.20 11.15 -3.63
N MET A 516 1.10 11.23 -3.88
CA MET A 516 2.09 10.33 -3.28
C MET A 516 2.08 10.41 -1.75
N PHE A 517 2.11 11.61 -1.18
CA PHE A 517 2.04 11.82 0.27
C PHE A 517 0.76 11.24 0.87
N ASP A 518 -0.39 11.44 0.21
CA ASP A 518 -1.66 10.87 0.66
C ASP A 518 -1.64 9.34 0.62
N ILE A 519 -1.07 8.74 -0.44
CA ILE A 519 -0.97 7.28 -0.60
C ILE A 519 -0.17 6.68 0.57
N PHE A 520 1.03 7.19 0.84
CA PHE A 520 1.87 6.67 1.92
C PHE A 520 1.34 6.99 3.31
N TYR A 521 0.71 8.15 3.51
CA TYR A 521 0.08 8.49 4.78
C TYR A 521 -1.03 7.48 5.13
N TYR A 522 -1.96 7.22 4.21
CA TYR A 522 -3.05 6.27 4.48
C TYR A 522 -2.58 4.82 4.51
N ALA A 523 -1.53 4.45 3.75
CA ALA A 523 -0.90 3.14 3.90
C ALA A 523 -0.41 2.95 5.34
N ASN A 524 0.34 3.91 5.88
CA ASN A 524 0.82 3.88 7.27
C ASN A 524 -0.32 3.85 8.29
N THR A 525 -1.31 4.74 8.16
CA THR A 525 -2.29 4.90 9.23
C THR A 525 -3.37 3.82 9.22
N ASP A 526 -3.77 3.37 8.03
CA ASP A 526 -5.00 2.59 7.86
C ASP A 526 -4.76 1.16 7.37
N GLU A 527 -3.67 0.86 6.67
CA GLU A 527 -3.51 -0.44 6.00
C GLU A 527 -2.43 -1.34 6.62
N LEU A 528 -1.30 -0.77 7.02
CA LEU A 528 -0.15 -1.53 7.53
C LEU A 528 -0.37 -2.01 8.97
N ASN A 529 0.35 -3.08 9.31
CA ASN A 529 0.40 -3.69 10.63
C ASN A 529 1.86 -3.75 11.13
N MET A 530 2.04 -4.16 12.38
CA MET A 530 3.32 -4.13 13.09
C MET A 530 4.47 -4.83 12.36
N THR A 531 4.22 -5.93 11.67
CA THR A 531 5.25 -6.73 10.97
C THR A 531 5.18 -6.59 9.44
N SER A 532 4.50 -5.56 8.94
CA SER A 532 4.36 -5.40 7.49
C SER A 532 5.69 -5.22 6.78
N ASN A 533 5.80 -5.85 5.60
CA ASN A 533 7.00 -5.88 4.77
C ASN A 533 6.80 -5.09 3.46
N PHE A 534 7.82 -5.01 2.60
CA PHE A 534 7.77 -4.21 1.38
C PHE A 534 6.67 -4.66 0.40
N SER A 535 6.37 -5.95 0.36
CA SER A 535 5.27 -6.48 -0.44
C SER A 535 3.91 -6.02 0.10
N GLU A 536 3.71 -6.07 1.41
CA GLU A 536 2.49 -5.56 2.03
C GLU A 536 2.34 -4.04 1.88
N LEU A 537 3.45 -3.28 1.92
CA LEU A 537 3.45 -1.85 1.61
C LEU A 537 3.01 -1.58 0.18
N ARG A 538 3.50 -2.36 -0.80
CA ARG A 538 3.03 -2.26 -2.19
C ARG A 538 1.51 -2.45 -2.28
N LEU A 539 0.97 -3.49 -1.65
CA LEU A 539 -0.47 -3.80 -1.66
C LEU A 539 -1.29 -2.71 -0.95
N ALA A 540 -0.81 -2.20 0.18
CA ALA A 540 -1.41 -1.08 0.89
C ALA A 540 -1.49 0.17 0.00
N CYS A 541 -0.39 0.54 -0.66
CA CYS A 541 -0.35 1.69 -1.57
C CYS A 541 -1.30 1.50 -2.77
N LEU A 542 -1.36 0.30 -3.35
CA LEU A 542 -2.28 -0.02 -4.45
C LEU A 542 -3.74 0.08 -4.02
N LYS A 543 -4.08 -0.40 -2.82
CA LYS A 543 -5.43 -0.26 -2.26
C LYS A 543 -5.79 1.21 -2.06
N VAL A 544 -4.90 2.00 -1.46
CA VAL A 544 -5.15 3.43 -1.24
C VAL A 544 -5.35 4.14 -2.57
N ALA A 545 -4.50 3.89 -3.57
CA ALA A 545 -4.65 4.47 -4.90
C ALA A 545 -5.98 4.05 -5.55
N THR A 546 -6.34 2.77 -5.48
CA THR A 546 -7.59 2.23 -6.01
C THR A 546 -8.81 2.91 -5.38
N ASN A 547 -8.84 3.01 -4.06
CA ASN A 547 -9.98 3.59 -3.34
C ASN A 547 -10.12 5.10 -3.55
N LYS A 548 -9.00 5.82 -3.72
CA LYS A 548 -9.03 7.28 -3.90
C LYS A 548 -9.24 7.71 -5.35
N TYR A 549 -8.76 6.92 -6.32
CA TYR A 549 -8.69 7.32 -7.73
C TYR A 549 -9.37 6.36 -8.71
N GLY A 550 -9.73 5.15 -8.27
CA GLY A 550 -10.36 4.09 -9.08
C GLY A 550 -9.35 3.04 -9.55
N ALA A 551 -9.83 1.82 -9.80
CA ALA A 551 -9.00 0.67 -10.16
C ALA A 551 -8.20 0.84 -11.46
N ASN A 552 -8.81 1.44 -12.48
CA ASN A 552 -8.20 1.64 -13.81
C ASN A 552 -7.54 3.03 -13.94
N SER A 553 -7.12 3.61 -12.82
CA SER A 553 -6.55 4.95 -12.79
C SER A 553 -5.05 4.95 -13.06
N ILE A 554 -4.54 6.07 -13.56
CA ILE A 554 -3.08 6.24 -13.75
C ILE A 554 -2.34 6.15 -12.42
N GLU A 555 -2.98 6.51 -11.31
CA GLU A 555 -2.39 6.41 -9.97
C GLU A 555 -2.12 4.96 -9.57
N VAL A 556 -3.04 4.04 -9.85
CA VAL A 556 -2.84 2.61 -9.59
C VAL A 556 -1.70 2.08 -10.47
N GLU A 557 -1.72 2.39 -11.77
CA GLU A 557 -0.66 2.00 -12.70
C GLU A 557 0.71 2.55 -12.29
N THR A 558 0.78 3.81 -11.88
CA THR A 558 2.02 4.47 -11.44
C THR A 558 2.57 3.84 -10.17
N VAL A 559 1.72 3.57 -9.17
CA VAL A 559 2.14 2.86 -7.95
C VAL A 559 2.69 1.49 -8.32
N GLN A 560 1.96 0.72 -9.13
CA GLN A 560 2.35 -0.61 -9.59
C GLN A 560 3.74 -0.57 -10.27
N LYS A 561 3.91 0.30 -11.26
CA LYS A 561 5.18 0.45 -12.00
C LYS A 561 6.33 0.94 -11.12
N ALA A 562 6.08 1.81 -10.15
CA ALA A 562 7.14 2.30 -9.26
C ALA A 562 7.71 1.19 -8.36
N PHE A 563 6.86 0.35 -7.79
CA PHE A 563 7.32 -0.82 -7.02
C PHE A 563 8.02 -1.85 -7.92
N ASP A 564 7.52 -2.09 -9.14
CA ASP A 564 8.19 -2.98 -10.10
C ASP A 564 9.57 -2.45 -10.51
N ALA A 565 9.71 -1.14 -10.72
CA ALA A 565 10.98 -0.49 -11.01
C ALA A 565 12.01 -0.70 -9.88
N ALA A 566 11.54 -0.73 -8.63
CA ALA A 566 12.36 -1.05 -7.45
C ALA A 566 12.51 -2.57 -7.22
N LYS A 567 12.04 -3.43 -8.13
CA LYS A 567 12.04 -4.89 -8.02
C LYS A 567 11.32 -5.44 -6.78
N ILE A 568 10.43 -4.66 -6.18
CA ILE A 568 9.56 -5.10 -5.09
C ILE A 568 8.35 -5.75 -5.74
N LYS A 569 8.40 -7.08 -5.81
CA LYS A 569 7.33 -7.88 -6.39
C LYS A 569 6.27 -8.15 -5.34
N GLY A 570 5.02 -7.79 -5.64
CA GLY A 570 3.89 -8.65 -5.27
C GLY A 570 3.92 -9.85 -6.20
N PRO A 571 3.27 -10.99 -5.91
CA PRO A 571 3.17 -12.03 -6.93
C PRO A 571 2.53 -11.38 -8.16
N VAL A 572 3.29 -11.49 -9.24
CA VAL A 572 2.99 -10.84 -10.50
C VAL A 572 1.70 -11.47 -11.02
N LYS A 573 0.58 -10.74 -10.94
CA LYS A 573 -0.41 -10.77 -12.00
C LYS A 573 -0.12 -9.58 -12.90
N GLU A 574 0.92 -9.72 -13.70
CA GLU A 574 1.00 -9.01 -14.99
C GLU A 574 -0.34 -9.21 -15.68
N ASP A 575 -0.87 -8.15 -16.27
CA ASP A 575 -2.12 -8.07 -17.03
C ASP A 575 -2.54 -9.37 -17.75
N GLU A 576 -3.08 -10.35 -17.02
CA GLU A 576 -4.03 -11.27 -17.55
C GLU A 576 -5.32 -10.47 -17.59
N LYS A 577 -5.72 -10.08 -18.81
CA LYS A 577 -7.15 -10.04 -19.13
C LYS A 577 -7.78 -11.19 -18.37
N THR A 578 -8.66 -10.90 -17.42
CA THR A 578 -9.44 -11.91 -16.72
C THR A 578 -10.05 -12.83 -17.78
N GLU A 579 -9.43 -13.98 -18.04
CA GLU A 579 -10.09 -15.05 -18.75
C GLU A 579 -11.24 -15.44 -17.84
N VAL A 580 -12.45 -15.29 -18.35
CA VAL A 580 -13.66 -15.76 -17.67
C VAL A 580 -13.45 -17.25 -17.40
N ASN A 581 -13.52 -17.67 -16.13
CA ASN A 581 -13.42 -19.07 -15.74
C ASN A 581 -14.32 -19.95 -16.65
N GLN A 582 -13.74 -20.95 -17.30
CA GLN A 582 -14.49 -21.88 -18.13
C GLN A 582 -15.01 -23.01 -17.27
N VAL A 583 -16.30 -23.35 -17.41
CA VAL A 583 -16.84 -24.51 -16.69
C VAL A 583 -16.22 -25.82 -17.22
N PRO A 584 -15.99 -26.85 -16.39
CA PRO A 584 -15.41 -28.10 -16.82
C PRO A 584 -16.17 -28.79 -17.96
N GLU A 585 -15.45 -29.37 -18.90
CA GLU A 585 -16.01 -30.27 -19.91
C GLU A 585 -16.25 -31.66 -19.29
N LEU A 586 -17.49 -31.92 -18.87
CA LEU A 586 -17.94 -33.21 -18.33
C LEU A 586 -18.49 -34.11 -19.45
N THR A 587 -17.74 -35.14 -19.80
CA THR A 587 -18.12 -36.18 -20.77
C THR A 587 -18.70 -37.40 -20.06
N VAL A 588 -19.99 -37.67 -20.28
CA VAL A 588 -20.69 -38.85 -19.79
C VAL A 588 -21.42 -39.53 -20.96
N PRO A 589 -21.27 -40.85 -21.19
CA PRO A 589 -22.03 -41.58 -22.19
C PRO A 589 -23.52 -41.47 -21.92
N LEU A 590 -24.30 -41.03 -22.91
CA LEU A 590 -25.73 -40.75 -22.75
C LEU A 590 -26.55 -41.99 -22.36
N THR A 591 -26.17 -43.17 -22.88
CA THR A 591 -26.82 -44.43 -22.56
C THR A 591 -25.80 -45.56 -22.52
N ILE A 592 -25.92 -46.42 -21.52
CA ILE A 592 -25.22 -47.70 -21.45
C ILE A 592 -26.26 -48.82 -21.30
N THR A 593 -26.05 -49.90 -22.06
CA THR A 593 -26.91 -51.09 -21.99
C THR A 593 -26.15 -52.19 -21.29
N LEU A 594 -26.78 -52.74 -20.25
CA LEU A 594 -26.31 -53.85 -19.45
C LEU A 594 -27.29 -55.01 -19.58
N ARG A 595 -26.82 -56.24 -19.41
CA ARG A 595 -27.68 -57.40 -19.20
C ARG A 595 -27.96 -57.57 -17.72
N VAL A 596 -29.09 -58.23 -17.42
CA VAL A 596 -29.40 -58.62 -16.04
C VAL A 596 -28.22 -59.39 -15.44
N GLY A 597 -27.66 -58.87 -14.35
CA GLY A 597 -26.51 -59.44 -13.62
C GLY A 597 -25.13 -58.84 -13.96
N ASP A 598 -25.03 -57.93 -14.93
CA ASP A 598 -23.76 -57.24 -15.23
C ASP A 598 -23.35 -56.30 -14.09
N THR A 599 -22.04 -56.06 -13.96
CA THR A 599 -21.48 -55.07 -13.01
C THR A 599 -21.48 -53.67 -13.63
N PHE A 600 -21.97 -52.67 -12.89
CA PHE A 600 -21.94 -51.26 -13.30
C PHE A 600 -20.99 -50.46 -12.40
N ASP A 601 -19.97 -49.83 -12.99
CA ASP A 601 -19.12 -48.85 -12.34
C ASP A 601 -19.49 -47.44 -12.84
N PRO A 602 -20.08 -46.57 -11.98
CA PRO A 602 -20.55 -45.25 -12.35
C PRO A 602 -19.49 -44.32 -12.94
N ILE A 603 -18.20 -44.50 -12.61
CA ILE A 603 -17.13 -43.56 -13.01
C ILE A 603 -16.30 -44.11 -14.18
N SER A 604 -16.34 -45.41 -14.46
CA SER A 604 -15.47 -46.09 -15.45
C SER A 604 -15.43 -45.49 -16.86
N ASN A 605 -16.50 -44.81 -17.30
CA ASN A 605 -16.60 -44.20 -18.63
C ASN A 605 -16.85 -42.68 -18.59
N VAL A 606 -16.59 -42.05 -17.45
CA VAL A 606 -16.78 -40.61 -17.26
C VAL A 606 -15.44 -39.91 -17.33
N LYS A 607 -15.41 -38.73 -17.96
CA LYS A 607 -14.21 -37.89 -18.03
C LYS A 607 -14.59 -36.44 -17.77
N ALA A 608 -13.81 -35.73 -16.97
CA ALA A 608 -13.97 -34.29 -16.75
C ALA A 608 -12.64 -33.60 -17.01
N ILE A 609 -12.58 -32.72 -18.00
CA ILE A 609 -11.40 -31.91 -18.31
C ILE A 609 -11.76 -30.45 -18.15
N ASP A 610 -10.89 -29.71 -17.48
CA ASP A 610 -10.97 -28.27 -17.32
C ASP A 610 -9.74 -27.63 -17.95
N LYS A 611 -9.90 -26.46 -18.57
CA LYS A 611 -8.79 -25.80 -19.27
C LYS A 611 -7.79 -25.24 -18.25
N GLU A 612 -8.28 -24.79 -17.10
CA GLU A 612 -7.52 -24.13 -16.04
C GLU A 612 -7.01 -25.14 -14.99
N ASP A 613 -7.79 -26.17 -14.66
CA ASP A 613 -7.46 -27.18 -13.64
C ASP A 613 -7.00 -28.55 -14.18
N GLY A 614 -7.08 -28.79 -15.50
CA GLY A 614 -6.69 -30.06 -16.10
C GLY A 614 -7.70 -31.19 -15.87
N ASP A 615 -7.22 -32.41 -15.60
CA ASP A 615 -8.10 -33.59 -15.48
C ASP A 615 -8.79 -33.67 -14.10
N LEU A 616 -10.08 -33.37 -14.09
CA LEU A 616 -10.95 -33.38 -12.92
C LEU A 616 -11.73 -34.70 -12.75
N THR A 617 -11.45 -35.74 -13.54
CA THR A 617 -12.24 -36.99 -13.57
C THR A 617 -12.38 -37.64 -12.18
N THR A 618 -11.34 -37.56 -11.34
CA THR A 618 -11.35 -38.09 -9.97
C THR A 618 -12.22 -37.28 -8.99
N ARG A 619 -12.61 -36.05 -9.37
CA ARG A 619 -13.46 -35.13 -8.60
C ARG A 619 -14.94 -35.21 -8.99
N VAL A 620 -15.29 -36.00 -10.02
CA VAL A 620 -16.67 -36.17 -10.46
C VAL A 620 -17.48 -36.89 -9.38
N LYS A 621 -18.55 -36.24 -8.92
CA LYS A 621 -19.55 -36.84 -8.03
C LYS A 621 -20.69 -37.41 -8.86
N HIS A 622 -21.28 -38.51 -8.41
CA HIS A 622 -22.46 -39.10 -9.04
C HIS A 622 -23.57 -39.35 -8.01
N LYS A 623 -24.82 -39.40 -8.49
CA LYS A 623 -26.01 -39.67 -7.68
C LYS A 623 -27.01 -40.49 -8.51
N GLY A 624 -27.46 -41.61 -7.96
CA GLY A 624 -28.41 -42.52 -8.62
C GLY A 624 -27.97 -43.97 -8.46
N ASP A 625 -28.87 -44.82 -7.99
CA ASP A 625 -28.60 -46.24 -7.76
C ASP A 625 -29.10 -47.07 -8.96
N VAL A 626 -28.22 -47.93 -9.49
CA VAL A 626 -28.53 -48.83 -10.62
C VAL A 626 -28.65 -50.26 -10.11
N ASP A 627 -29.86 -50.83 -10.13
CA ASP A 627 -30.11 -52.24 -9.77
C ASP A 627 -29.99 -53.14 -11.01
N THR A 628 -28.80 -53.67 -11.26
CA THR A 628 -28.55 -54.53 -12.43
C THR A 628 -29.20 -55.90 -12.34
N SER A 629 -29.85 -56.26 -11.22
CA SER A 629 -30.60 -57.51 -11.09
C SER A 629 -32.01 -57.46 -11.70
N LYS A 630 -32.49 -56.26 -12.05
CA LYS A 630 -33.83 -56.05 -12.60
C LYS A 630 -33.76 -55.33 -13.94
N PRO A 631 -34.40 -55.88 -14.99
CA PRO A 631 -34.60 -55.16 -16.23
C PRO A 631 -35.31 -53.83 -15.97
N GLY A 632 -34.80 -52.76 -16.57
CA GLY A 632 -35.31 -51.42 -16.30
C GLY A 632 -34.41 -50.31 -16.82
N LYS A 633 -34.89 -49.07 -16.73
CA LYS A 633 -34.11 -47.87 -17.02
C LYS A 633 -33.79 -47.17 -15.71
N TYR A 634 -32.51 -46.96 -15.45
CA TYR A 634 -31.98 -46.27 -14.29
C TYR A 634 -31.33 -44.97 -14.74
N ILE A 635 -31.37 -43.93 -13.89
CA ILE A 635 -30.79 -42.62 -14.19
C ILE A 635 -29.68 -42.36 -13.18
N VAL A 636 -28.51 -41.95 -13.68
CA VAL A 636 -27.36 -41.54 -12.87
C VAL A 636 -27.00 -40.10 -13.24
N ASP A 637 -27.04 -39.22 -12.25
CA ASP A 637 -26.67 -37.81 -12.37
C ASP A 637 -25.20 -37.63 -11.99
N TYR A 638 -24.47 -36.80 -12.73
CA TYR A 638 -23.06 -36.49 -12.53
C TYR A 638 -22.86 -35.00 -12.36
N SER A 639 -21.92 -34.62 -11.49
CA SER A 639 -21.52 -33.21 -11.27
C SER A 639 -20.04 -33.09 -10.94
N VAL A 640 -19.39 -32.04 -11.46
CA VAL A 640 -18.01 -31.68 -11.12
C VAL A 640 -17.88 -30.17 -11.00
N ILE A 641 -17.11 -29.72 -10.00
CA ILE A 641 -16.85 -28.29 -9.75
C ILE A 641 -15.34 -28.08 -9.86
N ASP A 642 -14.92 -27.08 -10.62
CA ASP A 642 -13.52 -26.63 -10.77
C ASP A 642 -13.00 -25.89 -9.51
N SER A 643 -11.76 -25.42 -9.50
CA SER A 643 -11.14 -24.68 -8.39
C SER A 643 -11.63 -23.23 -8.28
N GLN A 644 -12.24 -22.70 -9.34
CA GLN A 644 -12.74 -21.32 -9.46
C GLN A 644 -14.27 -21.23 -9.30
N GLY A 645 -14.95 -22.34 -9.01
CA GLY A 645 -16.39 -22.44 -8.71
C GLY A 645 -17.31 -22.76 -9.90
N GLY A 646 -16.80 -23.02 -11.11
CA GLY A 646 -17.60 -23.43 -12.27
C GLY A 646 -18.10 -24.87 -12.13
N ASN A 647 -19.37 -25.11 -12.46
CA ASN A 647 -20.06 -26.38 -12.22
C ASN A 647 -20.62 -26.97 -13.51
N ALA A 648 -20.26 -28.21 -13.81
CA ALA A 648 -20.76 -28.96 -14.96
C ALA A 648 -21.56 -30.19 -14.49
N THR A 649 -22.73 -30.41 -15.12
CA THR A 649 -23.64 -31.53 -14.79
C THR A 649 -24.02 -32.33 -16.02
N ALA A 650 -24.15 -33.64 -15.89
CA ALA A 650 -24.57 -34.55 -16.96
C ALA A 650 -25.43 -35.69 -16.42
N THR A 651 -26.22 -36.33 -17.27
CA THR A 651 -27.09 -37.46 -16.89
C THR A 651 -26.88 -38.66 -17.83
N GLN A 652 -26.74 -39.85 -17.26
CA GLN A 652 -26.67 -41.12 -17.99
C GLN A 652 -27.93 -41.95 -17.77
N THR A 653 -28.45 -42.55 -18.84
CA THR A 653 -29.46 -43.61 -18.75
C THR A 653 -28.80 -44.99 -18.80
N VAL A 654 -28.97 -45.80 -17.76
CA VAL A 654 -28.53 -47.20 -17.76
C VAL A 654 -29.73 -48.09 -18.05
N ILE A 655 -29.69 -48.83 -19.17
CA ILE A 655 -30.74 -49.76 -19.56
C ILE A 655 -30.28 -51.17 -19.21
N VAL A 656 -31.01 -51.85 -18.33
CA VAL A 656 -30.81 -53.27 -18.06
C VAL A 656 -31.82 -54.04 -18.89
N GLU A 657 -31.35 -54.79 -19.89
CA GLU A 657 -32.19 -55.56 -20.81
C GLU A 657 -32.44 -56.98 -20.31
N GLY A 658 -33.69 -57.45 -20.52
CA GLY A 658 -34.03 -58.87 -20.39
C GLY A 658 -33.65 -59.64 -21.65
N ASN A 659 -33.27 -60.91 -21.51
CA ASN A 659 -32.84 -61.73 -22.64
C ASN A 659 -34.01 -62.05 -23.60
N GLY A 660 -34.14 -61.32 -24.73
CA GLY A 660 -34.82 -61.80 -25.93
C GLY A 660 -35.57 -60.77 -26.80
N GLU A 661 -35.27 -60.84 -28.11
CA GLU A 661 -35.90 -60.22 -29.32
C GLU A 661 -35.49 -58.79 -29.73
N THR A 662 -34.96 -58.67 -30.96
CA THR A 662 -34.44 -57.42 -31.56
C THR A 662 -35.54 -56.65 -32.29
N ALA A 663 -35.87 -55.47 -31.76
CA ALA A 663 -36.79 -54.50 -32.38
C ALA A 663 -36.12 -53.73 -33.54
N ASP A 664 -36.96 -53.30 -34.49
CA ASP A 664 -36.65 -52.34 -35.56
C ASP A 664 -36.15 -51.02 -34.97
N LEU A 665 -35.06 -50.48 -35.50
CA LEU A 665 -34.34 -49.37 -34.89
C LEU A 665 -34.72 -48.06 -35.53
N LYS A 666 -34.92 -47.03 -34.71
CA LYS A 666 -35.15 -45.67 -35.18
C LYS A 666 -33.98 -45.13 -36.03
N PRO A 667 -34.24 -44.21 -36.98
CA PRO A 667 -33.20 -43.63 -37.81
C PRO A 667 -32.20 -42.80 -36.99
N THR A 668 -30.92 -42.97 -37.28
CA THR A 668 -29.82 -42.22 -36.67
C THR A 668 -29.61 -40.91 -37.39
N LEU A 669 -29.87 -39.81 -36.69
CA LEU A 669 -29.75 -38.45 -37.21
C LEU A 669 -28.48 -37.80 -36.64
N THR A 670 -27.49 -37.57 -37.50
CA THR A 670 -26.25 -36.87 -37.18
C THR A 670 -26.39 -35.41 -37.57
N VAL A 671 -26.46 -34.54 -36.56
CA VAL A 671 -26.52 -33.09 -36.68
C VAL A 671 -25.44 -32.50 -35.76
N PRO A 672 -24.69 -31.47 -36.19
CA PRO A 672 -23.79 -30.75 -35.29
C PRO A 672 -24.57 -30.21 -34.09
N VAL A 673 -24.14 -30.54 -32.87
CA VAL A 673 -24.82 -30.10 -31.64
C VAL A 673 -24.76 -28.59 -31.46
N ALA A 674 -23.67 -27.94 -31.89
CA ALA A 674 -23.54 -26.50 -31.87
C ALA A 674 -22.71 -25.97 -33.02
N THR A 675 -22.92 -24.71 -33.40
CA THR A 675 -22.09 -23.96 -34.34
C THR A 675 -22.05 -22.50 -33.92
N THR A 676 -20.90 -21.87 -34.03
CA THR A 676 -20.74 -20.43 -33.79
C THR A 676 -20.43 -19.72 -35.09
N ILE A 677 -21.10 -18.61 -35.32
CA ILE A 677 -20.88 -17.69 -36.44
C ILE A 677 -20.89 -16.25 -35.92
N THR A 678 -20.41 -15.30 -36.71
CA THR A 678 -20.40 -13.88 -36.36
C THR A 678 -21.58 -13.16 -37.02
N VAL A 679 -22.05 -12.05 -36.43
CA VAL A 679 -23.09 -11.22 -37.05
C VAL A 679 -22.70 -10.88 -38.50
N GLY A 680 -23.58 -11.24 -39.44
CA GLY A 680 -23.43 -11.03 -40.88
C GLY A 680 -22.85 -12.21 -41.67
N ASP A 681 -22.38 -13.27 -41.01
CA ASP A 681 -21.89 -14.47 -41.69
C ASP A 681 -23.03 -15.28 -42.34
N SER A 682 -22.74 -15.98 -43.44
CA SER A 682 -23.68 -16.89 -44.10
C SER A 682 -23.75 -18.24 -43.38
N PHE A 683 -24.96 -18.77 -43.14
CA PHE A 683 -25.17 -20.06 -42.47
C PHE A 683 -26.07 -21.01 -43.29
N ASP A 684 -25.58 -22.23 -43.56
CA ASP A 684 -26.35 -23.30 -44.20
C ASP A 684 -26.73 -24.38 -43.16
N PRO A 685 -28.02 -24.54 -42.82
CA PRO A 685 -28.49 -25.48 -41.81
C PRO A 685 -28.38 -26.96 -42.23
N MET A 686 -28.10 -27.29 -43.49
CA MET A 686 -27.99 -28.67 -43.98
C MET A 686 -26.55 -29.13 -44.25
N ALA A 687 -25.56 -28.23 -44.20
CA ALA A 687 -24.18 -28.48 -44.64
C ALA A 687 -23.50 -29.69 -43.98
N LYS A 688 -23.94 -30.12 -42.79
CA LYS A 688 -23.34 -31.23 -42.02
C LYS A 688 -24.38 -32.21 -41.46
N VAL A 689 -25.59 -32.23 -41.99
CA VAL A 689 -26.68 -33.10 -41.52
C VAL A 689 -26.68 -34.42 -42.29
N LYS A 690 -26.80 -35.55 -41.59
CA LYS A 690 -26.98 -36.89 -42.17
C LYS A 690 -28.04 -37.68 -41.40
N ALA A 691 -28.89 -38.42 -42.10
CA ALA A 691 -29.80 -39.38 -41.50
C ALA A 691 -29.57 -40.76 -42.11
N ILE A 692 -29.26 -41.75 -41.27
CA ILE A 692 -29.02 -43.13 -41.68
C ILE A 692 -29.90 -44.03 -40.83
N ASP A 693 -30.66 -44.86 -41.49
CA ASP A 693 -31.42 -45.95 -40.91
C ASP A 693 -30.78 -47.28 -41.31
N LYS A 694 -30.74 -48.24 -40.38
CA LYS A 694 -30.08 -49.52 -40.64
C LYS A 694 -30.92 -50.39 -41.59
N GLU A 695 -32.23 -50.25 -41.57
CA GLU A 695 -33.19 -51.01 -42.36
C GLU A 695 -33.63 -50.23 -43.62
N ASP A 696 -33.68 -48.89 -43.56
CA ASP A 696 -34.12 -47.98 -44.65
C ASP A 696 -33.01 -47.16 -45.32
N SER A 697 -31.74 -47.41 -44.99
CA SER A 697 -30.56 -46.75 -45.58
C SER A 697 -30.53 -45.22 -45.39
N ASN A 698 -30.09 -44.43 -46.38
CA ASN A 698 -29.88 -42.98 -46.22
C ASN A 698 -31.18 -42.19 -46.37
N LEU A 699 -31.61 -41.53 -45.29
CA LEU A 699 -32.83 -40.72 -45.22
C LEU A 699 -32.55 -39.20 -45.18
N THR A 700 -31.32 -38.76 -45.43
CA THR A 700 -30.89 -37.35 -45.25
C THR A 700 -31.75 -36.34 -46.01
N SER A 701 -32.22 -36.69 -47.21
CA SER A 701 -33.10 -35.83 -48.02
C SER A 701 -34.53 -35.70 -47.48
N LYS A 702 -34.91 -36.53 -46.50
CA LYS A 702 -36.22 -36.51 -45.85
C LYS A 702 -36.21 -35.76 -44.51
N VAL A 703 -35.08 -35.20 -44.10
CA VAL A 703 -34.95 -34.44 -42.85
C VAL A 703 -35.73 -33.14 -42.97
N LYS A 704 -36.59 -32.86 -41.99
CA LYS A 704 -37.32 -31.60 -41.83
C LYS A 704 -36.67 -30.76 -40.74
N ILE A 705 -36.53 -29.46 -40.97
CA ILE A 705 -35.97 -28.50 -40.02
C ILE A 705 -37.11 -27.63 -39.48
N ASP A 706 -37.13 -27.44 -38.17
CA ASP A 706 -38.00 -26.51 -37.45
C ASP A 706 -37.12 -25.49 -36.69
N GLY A 707 -37.34 -24.20 -36.96
CA GLY A 707 -36.52 -23.08 -36.48
C GLY A 707 -35.80 -22.31 -37.60
N GLU A 708 -35.39 -21.08 -37.31
CA GLU A 708 -34.67 -20.17 -38.21
C GLU A 708 -33.55 -19.45 -37.44
N VAL A 709 -32.45 -19.13 -38.12
CA VAL A 709 -31.30 -18.41 -37.54
C VAL A 709 -31.20 -17.03 -38.18
N ASP A 710 -31.42 -15.96 -37.39
CA ASP A 710 -31.21 -14.58 -37.85
C ASP A 710 -29.73 -14.20 -37.67
N THR A 711 -28.94 -14.36 -38.72
CA THR A 711 -27.49 -14.08 -38.66
C THR A 711 -27.17 -12.58 -38.56
N SER A 712 -28.16 -11.69 -38.69
CA SER A 712 -27.97 -10.24 -38.52
C SER A 712 -28.02 -9.79 -37.06
N LYS A 713 -28.45 -10.66 -36.14
CA LYS A 713 -28.57 -10.35 -34.71
C LYS A 713 -27.81 -11.34 -33.88
N ALA A 714 -26.95 -10.82 -32.99
CA ALA A 714 -26.29 -11.64 -32.02
C ALA A 714 -27.31 -12.32 -31.09
N GLY A 715 -27.08 -13.58 -30.78
CA GLY A 715 -28.03 -14.40 -30.04
C GLY A 715 -27.83 -15.89 -30.27
N THR A 716 -28.56 -16.68 -29.49
CA THR A 716 -28.52 -18.14 -29.57
C THR A 716 -29.83 -18.65 -30.17
N TYR A 717 -29.72 -19.35 -31.30
CA TYR A 717 -30.84 -19.90 -32.06
C TYR A 717 -30.82 -21.42 -31.96
N VAL A 718 -31.99 -22.07 -31.89
CA VAL A 718 -32.08 -23.53 -31.81
C VAL A 718 -32.86 -24.06 -33.01
N LEU A 719 -32.20 -24.92 -33.79
CA LEU A 719 -32.81 -25.66 -34.89
C LEU A 719 -33.13 -27.09 -34.43
N THR A 720 -34.33 -27.57 -34.75
CA THR A 720 -34.77 -28.95 -34.50
C THR A 720 -34.91 -29.69 -35.82
N TYR A 721 -34.19 -30.79 -35.96
CA TYR A 721 -34.18 -31.66 -37.13
C TYR A 721 -34.97 -32.92 -36.83
N LYS A 722 -35.84 -33.32 -37.76
CA LYS A 722 -36.71 -34.49 -37.61
C LYS A 722 -36.71 -35.35 -38.87
N VAL A 723 -36.61 -36.67 -38.72
CA VAL A 723 -36.68 -37.65 -39.80
C VAL A 723 -37.48 -38.87 -39.36
N THR A 724 -38.29 -39.44 -40.25
CA THR A 724 -39.13 -40.61 -39.97
C THR A 724 -38.79 -41.71 -40.97
N ASP A 725 -38.62 -42.94 -40.49
CA ASP A 725 -38.37 -44.13 -41.32
C ASP A 725 -39.67 -44.69 -41.94
N SER A 726 -39.58 -45.80 -42.67
CA SER A 726 -40.72 -46.44 -43.33
C SER A 726 -41.68 -47.18 -42.38
N LYS A 727 -41.24 -47.47 -41.15
CA LYS A 727 -42.03 -48.13 -40.10
C LYS A 727 -42.66 -47.15 -39.11
N GLY A 728 -42.33 -45.87 -39.25
CA GLY A 728 -42.90 -44.78 -38.47
C GLY A 728 -42.06 -44.40 -37.25
N ASN A 729 -40.84 -44.93 -37.09
CA ASN A 729 -39.97 -44.50 -36.01
C ASN A 729 -39.34 -43.14 -36.35
N GLU A 730 -39.30 -42.24 -35.37
CA GLU A 730 -38.85 -40.87 -35.56
C GLU A 730 -37.50 -40.61 -34.88
N GLY A 731 -36.54 -40.12 -35.66
CA GLY A 731 -35.27 -39.55 -35.19
C GLY A 731 -35.42 -38.03 -35.07
N THR A 732 -35.05 -37.46 -33.91
CA THR A 732 -35.03 -36.01 -33.69
C THR A 732 -33.68 -35.59 -33.12
N ALA A 733 -33.12 -34.50 -33.60
CA ALA A 733 -31.86 -33.90 -33.13
C ALA A 733 -31.98 -32.38 -33.09
N LYS A 734 -31.16 -31.71 -32.27
CA LYS A 734 -31.15 -30.24 -32.19
C LYS A 734 -29.74 -29.71 -32.44
N GLN A 735 -29.67 -28.54 -33.08
CA GLN A 735 -28.45 -27.75 -33.25
C GLN A 735 -28.65 -26.38 -32.61
N THR A 736 -27.70 -25.97 -31.79
CA THR A 736 -27.63 -24.61 -31.27
C THR A 736 -26.69 -23.78 -32.15
N VAL A 737 -27.16 -22.65 -32.67
CA VAL A 737 -26.36 -21.73 -33.47
C VAL A 737 -26.18 -20.44 -32.69
N THR A 738 -24.94 -20.13 -32.31
CA THR A 738 -24.60 -18.91 -31.59
C THR A 738 -24.06 -17.88 -32.58
N VAL A 739 -24.78 -16.76 -32.73
CA VAL A 739 -24.32 -15.59 -33.49
C VAL A 739 -23.63 -14.65 -32.50
N LYS A 740 -22.31 -14.49 -32.60
CA LYS A 740 -21.53 -13.58 -31.76
C LYS A 740 -21.46 -12.18 -32.38
N VAL A 741 -21.47 -11.15 -31.54
CA VAL A 741 -21.22 -9.76 -31.96
C VAL A 741 -19.81 -9.70 -32.57
N ARG A 742 -19.68 -9.00 -33.70
CA ARG A 742 -18.36 -8.71 -34.28
C ARG A 742 -17.66 -7.71 -33.35
N GLU A 743 -16.55 -8.10 -32.75
CA GLU A 743 -15.77 -7.21 -31.89
C GLU A 743 -15.22 -6.04 -32.72
N GLU A 744 -15.50 -4.81 -32.29
CA GLU A 744 -14.82 -3.63 -32.80
C GLU A 744 -13.45 -3.54 -32.13
N VAL A 745 -12.39 -3.46 -32.95
CA VAL A 745 -11.05 -3.22 -32.45
C VAL A 745 -11.04 -1.79 -31.89
N LYS A 746 -10.78 -1.66 -30.59
CA LYS A 746 -10.75 -0.35 -29.92
C LYS A 746 -9.50 0.40 -30.40
N ASN A 747 -9.69 1.52 -31.10
CA ASN A 747 -8.62 2.44 -31.48
C ASN A 747 -8.04 3.10 -30.23
N GLU A 748 -6.72 3.24 -30.15
CA GLU A 748 -6.08 3.99 -29.07
C GLU A 748 -6.26 5.51 -29.30
N ILE A 749 -6.13 6.32 -28.24
CA ILE A 749 -6.17 7.78 -28.38
C ILE A 749 -4.80 8.30 -28.85
N PRO A 750 -4.74 9.32 -29.71
CA PRO A 750 -3.47 9.82 -30.25
C PRO A 750 -2.60 10.47 -29.17
N ILE A 751 -1.28 10.29 -29.28
CA ILE A 751 -0.27 10.92 -28.42
C ILE A 751 0.13 12.27 -29.01
N LEU A 752 -0.10 13.36 -28.27
CA LEU A 752 0.27 14.72 -28.66
C LEU A 752 1.39 15.26 -27.76
N GLN A 753 2.55 15.52 -28.36
CA GLN A 753 3.72 16.05 -27.69
C GLN A 753 3.92 17.53 -28.06
N VAL A 754 3.87 18.40 -27.04
CA VAL A 754 4.06 19.85 -27.17
C VAL A 754 5.01 20.30 -26.06
N PRO A 755 5.96 21.21 -26.31
CA PRO A 755 6.81 21.77 -25.26
C PRO A 755 5.95 22.51 -24.24
N ALA A 756 6.04 22.15 -22.95
CA ALA A 756 5.22 22.76 -21.90
C ALA A 756 5.40 24.28 -21.81
N THR A 757 6.63 24.77 -22.04
CA THR A 757 6.94 26.20 -22.04
C THR A 757 7.89 26.61 -23.16
N THR A 758 7.84 27.86 -23.60
CA THR A 758 8.83 28.46 -24.50
C THR A 758 9.08 29.92 -24.15
N THR A 759 10.33 30.38 -24.19
CA THR A 759 10.67 31.80 -23.93
C THR A 759 11.22 32.43 -25.20
N ILE A 760 10.69 33.61 -25.57
CA ILE A 760 11.14 34.42 -26.70
C ILE A 760 11.35 35.88 -26.26
N THR A 761 12.08 36.64 -27.06
CA THR A 761 12.27 38.07 -26.81
C THR A 761 11.25 38.90 -27.57
N LYS A 762 10.94 40.08 -27.05
CA LYS A 762 10.02 41.04 -27.66
C LYS A 762 10.42 41.34 -29.11
N GLY A 763 9.47 41.13 -30.02
CA GLY A 763 9.62 41.29 -31.46
C GLY A 763 10.24 40.11 -32.19
N ASP A 764 10.58 39.01 -31.51
CA ASP A 764 11.03 37.79 -32.19
C ASP A 764 9.83 37.11 -32.88
N LYS A 765 10.13 36.36 -33.96
CA LYS A 765 9.13 35.53 -34.63
C LYS A 765 8.93 34.25 -33.83
N PHE A 766 7.67 33.89 -33.57
CA PHE A 766 7.30 32.63 -32.93
C PHE A 766 6.60 31.73 -33.95
N ASP A 767 7.07 30.50 -34.08
CA ASP A 767 6.46 29.48 -34.93
C ASP A 767 5.75 28.46 -34.03
N LEU A 768 4.44 28.31 -34.26
CA LEU A 768 3.52 27.51 -33.45
C LEU A 768 3.75 26.01 -33.60
N MET A 769 4.47 25.55 -34.62
CA MET A 769 4.70 24.11 -34.84
C MET A 769 6.09 23.63 -34.39
N VAL A 770 6.92 24.51 -33.81
CA VAL A 770 8.26 24.13 -33.36
C VAL A 770 8.18 23.23 -32.12
N GLY A 771 8.68 22.00 -32.27
CA GLY A 771 8.70 20.99 -31.19
C GLY A 771 7.37 20.29 -30.96
N VAL A 772 6.37 20.51 -31.83
CA VAL A 772 5.06 19.85 -31.77
C VAL A 772 5.07 18.60 -32.66
N SER A 773 4.65 17.46 -32.11
CA SER A 773 4.44 16.21 -32.85
C SER A 773 3.23 15.45 -32.34
N ALA A 774 2.57 14.71 -33.22
CA ALA A 774 1.46 13.83 -32.84
C ALA A 774 1.60 12.47 -33.52
N THR A 775 1.41 11.39 -32.77
CA THR A 775 1.46 10.02 -33.29
C THR A 775 0.33 9.20 -32.71
N ASP A 776 -0.25 8.36 -33.55
CA ASP A 776 -1.26 7.38 -33.18
C ASP A 776 -0.80 5.99 -33.63
N LYS A 777 -1.16 4.96 -32.86
CA LYS A 777 -0.69 3.60 -33.12
C LYS A 777 -1.31 3.01 -34.39
N GLU A 778 -2.58 3.32 -34.65
CA GLU A 778 -3.33 2.82 -35.79
C GLU A 778 -3.27 3.77 -36.99
N ASP A 779 -3.24 5.10 -36.76
CA ASP A 779 -3.22 6.12 -37.81
C ASP A 779 -1.82 6.69 -38.15
N GLY A 780 -0.78 6.33 -37.40
CA GLY A 780 0.59 6.75 -37.64
C GLY A 780 0.87 8.21 -37.27
N ASP A 781 1.71 8.90 -38.04
CA ASP A 781 2.07 10.30 -37.75
C ASP A 781 0.93 11.26 -38.09
N LEU A 782 0.37 11.88 -37.05
CA LEU A 782 -0.72 12.85 -37.12
C LEU A 782 -0.24 14.30 -36.96
N THR A 783 1.06 14.57 -36.94
CA THR A 783 1.62 15.90 -36.70
C THR A 783 1.06 16.96 -37.65
N SER A 784 0.80 16.59 -38.90
CA SER A 784 0.18 17.49 -39.91
C SER A 784 -1.30 17.81 -39.65
N LYS A 785 -1.97 17.06 -38.77
CA LYS A 785 -3.38 17.23 -38.39
C LYS A 785 -3.55 17.94 -37.04
N VAL A 786 -2.46 18.37 -36.41
CA VAL A 786 -2.52 19.13 -35.16
C VAL A 786 -3.15 20.50 -35.44
N MET A 787 -4.19 20.82 -34.69
CA MET A 787 -4.89 22.10 -34.67
C MET A 787 -4.48 22.88 -33.42
N TYR A 788 -4.40 24.21 -33.49
CA TYR A 788 -4.11 25.05 -32.34
C TYR A 788 -5.07 26.24 -32.24
N GLU A 789 -5.31 26.68 -31.02
CA GLU A 789 -6.12 27.85 -30.67
C GLU A 789 -5.34 28.75 -29.72
N GLY A 790 -5.36 30.06 -29.99
CA GLY A 790 -4.62 31.08 -29.25
C GLY A 790 -3.68 31.89 -30.15
N THR A 791 -3.21 33.03 -29.66
CA THR A 791 -2.27 33.90 -30.39
C THR A 791 -1.21 34.44 -29.43
N VAL A 792 0.05 34.40 -29.84
CA VAL A 792 1.15 35.03 -29.09
C VAL A 792 1.41 36.44 -29.66
N ASP A 793 1.10 37.48 -28.89
CA ASP A 793 1.47 38.86 -29.26
C ASP A 793 2.92 39.14 -28.85
N THR A 794 3.86 38.88 -29.76
CA THR A 794 5.30 39.06 -29.48
C THR A 794 5.72 40.53 -29.36
N SER A 795 4.80 41.50 -29.59
CA SER A 795 5.08 42.94 -29.46
C SER A 795 4.98 43.44 -28.02
N ARG A 796 4.42 42.66 -27.10
CA ARG A 796 4.31 43.00 -25.68
C ARG A 796 4.93 41.91 -24.82
N THR A 797 5.49 42.30 -23.69
CA THR A 797 5.95 41.33 -22.69
C THR A 797 4.76 40.72 -21.95
N GLY A 798 4.88 39.44 -21.58
CA GLY A 798 3.80 38.70 -20.92
C GLY A 798 3.87 37.21 -21.17
N THR A 799 2.94 36.48 -20.56
CA THR A 799 2.72 35.05 -20.77
C THR A 799 1.50 34.86 -21.65
N PHE A 800 1.62 34.01 -22.67
CA PHE A 800 0.55 33.67 -23.60
C PHE A 800 0.33 32.17 -23.61
N GLU A 801 -0.92 31.73 -23.67
CA GLU A 801 -1.28 30.32 -23.74
C GLU A 801 -1.72 29.94 -25.16
N ILE A 802 -1.22 28.81 -25.64
CA ILE A 802 -1.65 28.17 -26.89
C ILE A 802 -2.16 26.78 -26.56
N LYS A 803 -3.40 26.48 -26.96
CA LYS A 803 -4.01 25.16 -26.80
C LYS A 803 -3.86 24.38 -28.10
N TYR A 804 -3.23 23.22 -28.05
CA TYR A 804 -3.08 22.30 -29.18
C TYR A 804 -4.08 21.15 -29.04
N SER A 805 -4.48 20.60 -30.18
CA SER A 805 -5.40 19.48 -30.29
C SER A 805 -5.10 18.63 -31.51
N VAL A 806 -5.33 17.32 -31.44
CA VAL A 806 -5.25 16.44 -32.61
C VAL A 806 -6.31 15.36 -32.50
N ARG A 807 -6.92 15.04 -33.63
CA ARG A 807 -7.97 14.03 -33.75
C ARG A 807 -7.54 12.92 -34.71
N ASP A 808 -7.75 11.68 -34.30
CA ASP A 808 -7.46 10.48 -35.10
C ASP A 808 -8.56 10.22 -36.17
N SER A 809 -8.44 9.14 -36.96
CA SER A 809 -9.39 8.85 -38.04
C SER A 809 -10.76 8.34 -37.56
N VAL A 810 -10.84 7.82 -36.35
CA VAL A 810 -12.10 7.32 -35.75
C VAL A 810 -12.78 8.36 -34.85
N GLY A 811 -12.12 9.49 -34.61
CA GLY A 811 -12.68 10.66 -33.95
C GLY A 811 -12.22 10.89 -32.51
N ASN A 812 -11.26 10.13 -31.97
CA ASN A 812 -10.68 10.41 -30.66
C ASN A 812 -9.82 11.67 -30.71
N GLU A 813 -9.91 12.53 -29.69
CA GLU A 813 -9.23 13.83 -29.66
C GLU A 813 -8.49 14.02 -28.33
N VAL A 814 -7.25 14.53 -28.41
CA VAL A 814 -6.42 14.91 -27.25
C VAL A 814 -6.12 16.41 -27.31
N HIS A 815 -5.98 17.04 -26.13
CA HIS A 815 -5.63 18.45 -26.00
C HIS A 815 -4.42 18.64 -25.07
N THR A 816 -3.60 19.66 -25.33
CA THR A 816 -2.53 20.10 -24.41
C THR A 816 -2.30 21.61 -24.53
N ILE A 817 -1.59 22.22 -23.58
CA ILE A 817 -1.35 23.66 -23.51
C ILE A 817 0.15 23.94 -23.48
N GLN A 818 0.58 24.98 -24.20
CA GLN A 818 1.92 25.56 -24.12
C GLN A 818 1.84 26.98 -23.58
N GLU A 819 2.69 27.30 -22.61
CA GLU A 819 2.92 28.67 -22.14
C GLU A 819 4.11 29.32 -22.86
N VAL A 820 3.89 30.51 -23.44
CA VAL A 820 4.92 31.29 -24.15
C VAL A 820 5.23 32.57 -23.40
N PHE A 821 6.46 32.71 -22.94
CA PHE A 821 6.97 33.87 -22.21
C PHE A 821 7.67 34.85 -23.15
N VAL A 822 7.12 36.05 -23.31
CA VAL A 822 7.76 37.15 -24.08
C VAL A 822 8.45 38.11 -23.12
N LYS A 823 9.78 38.22 -23.22
CA LYS A 823 10.63 39.07 -22.36
C LYS A 823 11.22 40.25 -23.13
N ASP A 824 11.55 41.37 -22.46
CA ASP A 824 12.14 42.54 -23.14
C ASP A 824 13.55 42.26 -23.68
N LYS A 825 13.93 42.95 -24.77
CA LYS A 825 15.31 42.94 -25.30
C LYS A 825 16.21 43.68 -24.34
N ASP A 826 17.17 42.98 -23.77
CA ASP A 826 18.16 43.57 -22.86
C ASP A 826 19.06 44.54 -23.65
N THR A 827 18.79 45.86 -23.55
CA THR A 827 19.60 46.88 -24.22
C THR A 827 20.76 47.30 -23.34
N GLY A 828 21.86 46.55 -23.40
CA GLY A 828 23.15 47.02 -22.93
C GLY A 828 23.65 48.18 -23.80
N LYS A 829 23.81 49.38 -23.23
CA LYS A 829 24.66 50.45 -23.79
C LYS A 829 25.50 51.10 -22.71
N ALA A 830 26.82 50.98 -22.87
CA ALA A 830 27.84 51.85 -22.30
C ALA A 830 28.07 53.08 -23.21
N ASN A 831 28.04 54.30 -22.65
CA ASN A 831 29.15 55.28 -22.62
C ASN A 831 28.69 56.71 -22.22
N SER A 832 29.16 57.12 -21.03
CA SER A 832 29.87 58.35 -20.61
C SER A 832 29.59 59.79 -21.14
N LEU A 833 29.68 60.72 -20.16
CA LEU A 833 30.08 62.15 -20.13
C LEU A 833 29.04 63.26 -20.44
N ALA A 834 28.55 63.99 -19.40
CA ALA A 834 29.20 65.18 -18.81
C ALA A 834 28.23 66.12 -18.02
N ASN A 835 28.59 66.40 -16.76
CA ASN A 835 28.43 67.63 -15.94
C ASN A 835 27.11 68.44 -15.91
N ASN A 836 26.52 68.60 -14.71
CA ASN A 836 26.81 69.77 -13.85
C ASN A 836 26.35 69.57 -12.39
N SER A 837 27.07 70.26 -11.50
CA SER A 837 27.21 70.20 -10.04
C SER A 837 26.01 70.60 -9.17
N ASN A 838 25.84 69.93 -8.01
CA ASN A 838 25.91 70.53 -6.67
C ASN A 838 25.75 69.47 -5.54
N THR A 839 26.83 69.21 -4.82
CA THR A 839 26.90 68.63 -3.45
C THR A 839 27.00 69.77 -2.42
N PRO A 840 26.79 69.61 -1.08
CA PRO A 840 27.20 68.49 -0.20
C PRO A 840 26.17 68.11 0.91
N ASN A 841 26.29 67.11 1.80
CA ASN A 841 27.29 66.11 2.20
C ASN A 841 26.53 65.00 2.99
N ASN A 842 26.78 63.71 2.72
CA ASN A 842 27.55 62.74 3.54
C ASN A 842 26.75 62.15 4.73
N SER A 843 26.61 60.82 4.95
CA SER A 843 27.61 59.74 4.83
C SER A 843 27.02 58.31 4.90
N ASN A 844 27.67 57.37 4.17
CA ASN A 844 27.93 55.92 4.36
C ASN A 844 26.80 54.99 4.89
N SER A 845 26.56 53.77 4.37
CA SER A 845 27.50 52.73 3.98
C SER A 845 26.87 51.68 3.03
N ASP A 846 27.74 50.81 2.55
CA ASP A 846 27.67 49.95 1.36
C ASP A 846 26.57 48.88 1.25
N LYS A 847 26.21 48.63 -0.01
CA LYS A 847 25.65 47.38 -0.54
C LYS A 847 26.79 46.37 -0.76
N ASN A 848 26.57 45.09 -0.46
CA ASN A 848 26.30 44.11 -1.51
C ASN A 848 26.09 42.69 -0.96
N GLU A 849 25.01 42.12 -1.47
CA GLU A 849 24.63 40.73 -1.56
C GLU A 849 25.56 40.02 -2.56
N SER A 850 26.07 38.83 -2.21
CA SER A 850 26.94 38.03 -3.09
C SER A 850 26.37 36.62 -3.27
N THR A 851 26.01 36.32 -4.51
CA THR A 851 25.66 35.01 -5.08
C THR A 851 26.87 34.07 -5.20
N TYR A 852 26.58 32.79 -4.99
CA TYR A 852 27.47 31.63 -5.12
C TYR A 852 28.04 31.42 -6.53
N LYS A 853 29.30 30.97 -6.60
CA LYS A 853 29.95 30.39 -7.80
C LYS A 853 30.68 29.11 -7.41
N GLU A 854 30.43 28.04 -8.17
CA GLU A 854 31.24 26.82 -8.20
C GLU A 854 32.66 27.09 -8.74
N LEU A 855 33.62 26.27 -8.31
CA LEU A 855 34.99 26.21 -8.84
C LEU A 855 35.46 24.74 -9.00
N PRO A 856 36.49 24.48 -9.84
CA PRO A 856 36.71 23.19 -10.50
C PRO A 856 37.90 22.36 -9.95
N ASN A 857 37.98 21.12 -10.44
CA ASN A 857 39.05 20.12 -10.22
C ASN A 857 40.44 20.54 -10.75
N THR A 858 41.48 20.32 -9.93
CA THR A 858 42.84 19.91 -10.37
C THR A 858 43.56 19.14 -9.25
N GLY A 859 44.14 17.99 -9.57
CA GLY A 859 44.96 17.19 -8.65
C GLY A 859 46.46 17.49 -8.72
N GLY A 860 47.19 17.04 -7.69
CA GLY A 860 48.63 16.76 -7.74
C GLY A 860 49.48 17.23 -6.54
N SER A 861 49.62 16.35 -5.53
CA SER A 861 50.84 16.01 -4.73
C SER A 861 51.67 17.16 -4.08
N THR A 862 52.06 17.19 -2.80
CA THR A 862 52.55 16.12 -1.90
C THR A 862 52.75 16.63 -0.46
N THR A 863 52.78 15.69 0.49
CA THR A 863 53.35 15.66 1.86
C THR A 863 52.58 16.22 3.08
N ASN A 864 51.93 15.27 3.77
CA ASN A 864 51.94 14.98 5.23
C ASN A 864 51.59 16.07 6.26
N SER A 865 50.35 16.04 6.75
CA SER A 865 50.05 15.84 8.18
C SER A 865 48.55 15.58 8.42
N THR A 866 48.24 14.38 8.92
CA THR A 866 47.14 14.04 9.85
C THR A 866 45.72 14.52 9.52
N THR A 867 44.97 13.61 8.91
CA THR A 867 43.50 13.52 8.88
C THR A 867 42.91 13.20 10.26
N MET A 868 42.11 14.13 10.79
CA MET A 868 41.04 13.98 11.79
C MET A 868 40.01 15.03 11.38
N GLY A 869 38.70 14.83 11.25
CA GLY A 869 37.77 13.72 11.41
C GLY A 869 36.40 14.40 11.28
N LEU A 870 35.47 13.84 10.49
CA LEU A 870 34.05 14.27 10.51
C LEU A 870 33.21 13.23 9.75
N TRP A 871 32.82 12.16 10.45
CA TRP A 871 31.81 11.20 10.02
C TRP A 871 31.26 10.54 11.29
N MET A 872 30.00 10.81 11.63
CA MET A 872 29.07 9.89 12.29
C MET A 872 27.79 10.64 12.68
N VAL A 873 26.66 10.17 12.17
CA VAL A 873 25.34 10.32 12.77
C VAL A 873 24.73 8.93 12.69
N ILE A 874 24.69 8.26 13.84
CA ILE A 874 24.08 6.95 14.05
C ILE A 874 22.97 7.21 15.07
N VAL A 875 21.73 6.84 14.76
CA VAL A 875 20.74 6.60 15.82
C VAL A 875 21.09 5.23 16.39
N GLY A 876 21.81 5.27 17.52
CA GLY A 876 21.93 4.23 18.53
C GLY A 876 21.74 2.76 18.15
N THR A 877 22.78 2.11 17.61
CA THR A 877 23.06 0.65 17.75
C THR A 877 24.36 0.23 17.03
N VAL A 878 25.53 0.77 17.38
CA VAL A 878 26.81 0.13 16.95
C VAL A 878 27.91 0.32 17.98
N LEU A 879 27.94 -0.51 19.03
CA LEU A 879 29.10 -0.60 19.93
C LEU A 879 29.30 -2.01 20.48
N THR A 880 29.76 -2.95 19.64
CA THR A 880 30.29 -4.22 20.18
C THR A 880 31.55 -4.82 19.56
N LEU A 881 32.37 -4.11 18.75
CA LEU A 881 33.54 -4.77 18.16
C LEU A 881 34.88 -4.02 18.05
N ALA A 882 35.07 -2.89 18.73
CA ALA A 882 36.42 -2.31 18.84
C ALA A 882 37.37 -3.05 19.82
N ARG A 883 36.88 -4.03 20.61
CA ARG A 883 37.69 -4.69 21.67
C ARG A 883 38.14 -6.13 21.40
N LYS A 884 37.67 -6.83 20.34
CA LYS A 884 37.99 -8.26 20.16
C LYS A 884 39.14 -8.62 19.21
N PHE A 885 39.72 -7.68 18.44
CA PHE A 885 40.78 -8.00 17.46
C PHE A 885 42.19 -7.48 17.77
N ARG A 886 42.48 -7.02 19.00
CA ARG A 886 43.85 -6.63 19.41
C ARG A 886 44.64 -7.69 20.20
N LYS A 887 44.22 -8.96 20.18
CA LYS A 887 44.99 -10.09 20.71
C LYS A 887 44.98 -11.28 19.74
N ILE A 888 45.57 -11.10 18.55
CA ILE A 888 46.34 -12.11 17.79
C ILE A 888 47.29 -11.28 16.91
N GLN A 889 48.47 -10.99 17.45
CA GLN A 889 49.73 -10.50 16.85
C GLN A 889 50.49 -9.59 17.84
N LYS A 890 50.83 -10.17 18.99
CA LYS A 890 52.17 -10.19 19.61
C LYS A 890 52.10 -10.93 20.94
#